data_AF-A0A1G6P5G7-F1
#
_entry.id   AF-A0A1G6P5G7-F1
#
_cell.length_a   1.000
_cell.length_b   1.000
_cell.length_c   1.000
_cell.angle_alpha   90.00
_cell.angle_beta   90.00
_cell.angle_gamma   90.00
#
_symmetry.space_group_name_H-M   'P 1'
#
loop_
_entity.id
_entity.type
_entity.pdbx_description
1 polymer ?
#
loop_
_entity_poly.entity_id
_entity_poly.type
_entity_poly.pdbx_seq_one_letter_code
_entity_poly.pdbx_strand_id
1 'polypeptide(L)'
;MADGKWRRAGATLIRVIAVWAASALTLLALAGILPDFRLQSDDGDTITRTAFTAAWGAGAFGLLSALVWPVLVRALLIVPALVLGALVFFLNGSLLLIALRLIPDGRGDAAPETAVVVAAVMSAVASATSTAFAVRDDDAYRRRLSRLAYRRRRGRPADQGGPGREGPPGTVFIQLDGVGHDALVAAAAAGLMPTVAGWLADSSGHRLTPWRTDWSSQTGASQLAILHGSNHDVPAFRWYEKETRTVMVSSRPASALEMQRRAIERTRDGGLLTIDGASRGNLFSGGAGQLALVLSMAARRGKGSRSRAGYFAYFSDPANATRTALSFVAEVVREIGQSTRARARKVTPRVKRGGLYPFIRAFATVVERDVVVAAVLGDLFAGRTAVYADLVAYDEVAHHSGPHSRDAEKVLERLDRSLALIAKIADRTPRAYRIVLLSDHGQSPGETFAGKYGLTLKDLVRAGSGLPVPRRAQRTRSASEARDAVRIALHRPVEGGVDEQAAKLSDPIVLASGNLGLISFPDIGGRASREQIDRRHPALLSTLANHPGIGFLLVRSEEHGSVVLGPGGAEVPIAELSDEEGPLAVFGAGAADAVRRTDTFPHVADIMVNSMYDPGTGTVHAFEEQIGSHGGLGGEQSRPFLLWPRGLTDPLDIMAAESAESAEPGESVSAPVPPGGGLVGAEAVHRVLTRWLQESSGPQVPVRAEGFAGAGPVDEPFPPGVPGAGPTAARTAQAIQPLPPPNRQDPAPDATGTTA
;
A
#
# COMPACT_ATOMS: atom_id res chain seq x y z
N MET A 1 -23.07 42.21 -8.28
CA MET A 1 -22.74 41.03 -7.44
C MET A 1 -23.96 40.28 -6.87
N ALA A 2 -25.19 40.82 -6.94
CA ALA A 2 -26.40 40.19 -6.39
C ALA A 2 -27.00 39.08 -7.28
N ASP A 3 -27.04 39.25 -8.60
CA ASP A 3 -27.71 38.31 -9.52
C ASP A 3 -27.12 36.90 -9.55
N GLY A 4 -25.80 36.79 -9.36
CA GLY A 4 -25.16 35.49 -9.23
C GLY A 4 -25.64 34.75 -7.98
N LYS A 5 -25.90 35.44 -6.85
CA LYS A 5 -26.30 34.77 -5.58
C LYS A 5 -27.71 34.17 -5.69
N TRP A 6 -28.63 34.84 -6.38
CA TRP A 6 -30.00 34.37 -6.60
C TRP A 6 -30.07 33.19 -7.56
N ARG A 7 -29.32 33.23 -8.68
CA ARG A 7 -29.16 32.05 -9.57
C ARG A 7 -28.52 30.86 -8.83
N ARG A 8 -27.56 31.12 -7.93
CA ARG A 8 -26.88 30.11 -7.08
C ARG A 8 -27.81 29.47 -6.03
N ALA A 9 -28.67 30.27 -5.38
CA ALA A 9 -29.66 29.78 -4.43
C ALA A 9 -30.75 28.98 -5.15
N GLY A 10 -31.21 29.45 -6.31
CA GLY A 10 -32.19 28.76 -7.15
C GLY A 10 -31.72 27.38 -7.62
N ALA A 11 -30.49 27.26 -8.13
CA ALA A 11 -29.95 25.96 -8.56
C ALA A 11 -29.81 24.95 -7.41
N THR A 12 -29.43 25.42 -6.22
CA THR A 12 -29.35 24.57 -5.02
C THR A 12 -30.74 24.12 -4.57
N LEU A 13 -31.71 25.04 -4.57
CA LEU A 13 -33.10 24.76 -4.23
C LEU A 13 -33.73 23.75 -5.21
N ILE A 14 -33.52 23.94 -6.51
CA ILE A 14 -33.99 23.03 -7.56
C ILE A 14 -33.41 21.62 -7.36
N ARG A 15 -32.13 21.51 -7.00
CA ARG A 15 -31.50 20.21 -6.71
C ARG A 15 -32.09 19.54 -5.47
N VAL A 16 -32.30 20.30 -4.40
CA VAL A 16 -32.95 19.77 -3.18
C VAL A 16 -34.36 19.29 -3.50
N ILE A 17 -35.14 20.08 -4.26
CA ILE A 17 -36.49 19.72 -4.70
C ILE A 17 -36.46 18.48 -5.60
N ALA A 18 -35.52 18.38 -6.53
CA ALA A 18 -35.44 17.24 -7.44
C ALA A 18 -35.06 15.93 -6.72
N VAL A 19 -34.09 16.00 -5.80
CA VAL A 19 -33.72 14.85 -4.95
C VAL A 19 -34.89 14.47 -4.05
N TRP A 20 -35.57 15.45 -3.47
CA TRP A 20 -36.74 15.22 -2.62
C TRP A 20 -37.90 14.58 -3.39
N ALA A 21 -38.20 15.07 -4.60
CA ALA A 21 -39.23 14.52 -5.46
C ALA A 21 -38.91 13.09 -5.93
N ALA A 22 -37.68 12.83 -6.38
CA ALA A 22 -37.25 11.49 -6.78
C ALA A 22 -37.31 10.50 -5.60
N SER A 23 -36.95 10.96 -4.39
CA SER A 23 -37.03 10.18 -3.17
C SER A 23 -38.49 9.89 -2.79
N ALA A 24 -39.39 10.89 -2.84
CA ALA A 24 -40.81 10.69 -2.57
C ALA A 24 -41.46 9.71 -3.55
N LEU A 25 -41.15 9.81 -4.85
CA LEU A 25 -41.62 8.87 -5.87
C LEU A 25 -41.10 7.44 -5.64
N THR A 26 -39.85 7.31 -5.20
CA THR A 26 -39.26 6.01 -4.89
C THR A 26 -39.93 5.38 -3.66
N LEU A 27 -40.22 6.16 -2.61
CA LEU A 27 -41.00 5.70 -1.45
C LEU A 27 -42.37 5.19 -1.87
N LEU A 28 -43.07 5.92 -2.75
CA LEU A 28 -44.38 5.50 -3.26
C LEU A 28 -44.29 4.20 -4.07
N ALA A 29 -43.29 4.07 -4.95
CA ALA A 29 -43.07 2.86 -5.72
C ALA A 29 -42.75 1.65 -4.82
N LEU A 30 -41.88 1.84 -3.81
CA LEU A 30 -41.53 0.80 -2.86
C LEU A 30 -42.72 0.37 -2.01
N ALA A 31 -43.59 1.30 -1.59
CA ALA A 31 -44.81 0.98 -0.86
C ALA A 31 -45.84 0.21 -1.69
N GLY A 32 -45.83 0.38 -3.02
CA GLY A 32 -46.66 -0.40 -3.94
C GLY A 32 -46.10 -1.79 -4.27
N ILE A 33 -44.78 -2.00 -4.15
CA ILE A 33 -44.11 -3.25 -4.52
C ILE A 33 -43.90 -4.16 -3.31
N LEU A 34 -43.62 -3.60 -2.14
CA LEU A 34 -43.27 -4.34 -0.93
C LEU A 34 -44.50 -4.46 -0.01
N PRO A 35 -45.05 -5.67 0.19
CA PRO A 35 -46.28 -5.86 0.97
C PRO A 35 -46.12 -5.50 2.46
N ASP A 36 -44.89 -5.58 2.97
CA ASP A 36 -44.51 -5.30 4.36
C ASP A 36 -43.99 -3.87 4.57
N PHE A 37 -44.18 -2.98 3.60
CA PHE A 37 -43.82 -1.57 3.68
C PHE A 37 -45.03 -0.69 3.38
N ARG A 38 -45.70 -0.20 4.44
CA ARG A 38 -46.96 0.55 4.29
C ARG A 38 -46.77 2.02 4.63
N LEU A 39 -47.20 2.87 3.68
CA LEU A 39 -47.37 4.30 3.86
C LEU A 39 -48.84 4.69 4.08
N GLN A 40 -49.74 3.71 4.09
CA GLN A 40 -51.20 3.85 4.22
C GLN A 40 -51.68 3.21 5.52
N SER A 41 -52.75 3.76 6.09
CA SER A 41 -53.52 3.13 7.16
C SER A 41 -54.33 1.93 6.65
N ASP A 42 -54.54 0.92 7.52
CA ASP A 42 -55.36 -0.26 7.24
C ASP A 42 -56.83 0.07 6.87
N ASP A 43 -57.30 1.30 7.18
CA ASP A 43 -58.67 1.77 6.90
C ASP A 43 -58.85 2.43 5.51
N GLY A 44 -57.81 2.42 4.65
CA GLY A 44 -57.89 2.86 3.25
C GLY A 44 -57.73 4.38 3.06
N ASP A 45 -56.52 4.80 2.71
CA ASP A 45 -56.19 6.21 2.45
C ASP A 45 -56.42 6.65 0.99
N THR A 46 -56.68 7.95 0.80
CA THR A 46 -56.70 8.58 -0.53
C THR A 46 -55.28 8.76 -1.09
N ILE A 47 -55.14 8.62 -2.42
CA ILE A 47 -53.86 8.72 -3.16
C ILE A 47 -53.08 10.00 -2.81
N THR A 48 -53.78 11.13 -2.66
CA THR A 48 -53.20 12.43 -2.28
C THR A 48 -52.59 12.42 -0.88
N ARG A 49 -53.21 11.70 0.06
CA ARG A 49 -52.75 11.62 1.44
C ARG A 49 -51.50 10.75 1.56
N THR A 50 -51.47 9.62 0.84
CA THR A 50 -50.28 8.76 0.74
C THR A 50 -49.09 9.49 0.10
N ALA A 51 -49.33 10.30 -0.93
CA ALA A 51 -48.30 11.14 -1.55
C ALA A 51 -47.73 12.18 -0.58
N PHE A 52 -48.57 12.77 0.27
CA PHE A 52 -48.15 13.75 1.28
C PHE A 52 -47.29 13.09 2.38
N THR A 53 -47.67 11.90 2.83
CA THR A 53 -46.90 11.07 3.78
C THR A 53 -45.53 10.70 3.21
N ALA A 54 -45.47 10.29 1.93
CA ALA A 54 -44.22 9.98 1.26
C ALA A 54 -43.30 11.21 1.15
N ALA A 55 -43.86 12.39 0.87
CA ALA A 55 -43.09 13.64 0.80
C ALA A 55 -42.51 14.03 2.16
N TRP A 56 -43.30 13.98 3.24
CA TRP A 56 -42.81 14.26 4.59
C TRP A 56 -41.79 13.21 5.07
N GLY A 57 -42.02 11.93 4.81
CA GLY A 57 -41.07 10.86 5.11
C GLY A 57 -39.73 11.04 4.38
N ALA A 58 -39.77 11.36 3.09
CA ALA A 58 -38.57 11.69 2.30
C ALA A 58 -37.82 12.91 2.86
N GLY A 59 -38.57 13.94 3.29
CA GLY A 59 -38.00 15.18 3.84
C GLY A 59 -37.33 14.97 5.19
N ALA A 60 -38.01 14.29 6.11
CA ALA A 60 -37.48 13.93 7.43
C ALA A 60 -36.26 13.00 7.31
N PHE A 61 -36.33 11.98 6.46
CA PHE A 61 -35.20 11.09 6.19
C PHE A 61 -33.99 11.86 5.63
N GLY A 62 -34.23 12.75 4.67
CA GLY A 62 -33.17 13.59 4.09
C GLY A 62 -32.52 14.53 5.11
N LEU A 63 -33.31 15.15 5.98
CA LEU A 63 -32.82 16.05 7.03
C LEU A 63 -32.02 15.31 8.11
N LEU A 64 -32.56 14.20 8.61
CA LEU A 64 -31.87 13.37 9.60
C LEU A 64 -30.57 12.81 9.03
N SER A 65 -30.58 12.36 7.77
CA SER A 65 -29.37 11.93 7.08
C SER A 65 -28.36 13.07 6.93
N ALA A 66 -28.77 14.31 6.71
CA ALA A 66 -27.83 15.43 6.62
C ALA A 66 -27.20 15.82 7.97
N LEU A 67 -27.95 15.69 9.06
CA LEU A 67 -27.54 16.16 10.40
C LEU A 67 -26.86 15.07 11.24
N VAL A 68 -27.43 13.86 11.25
CA VAL A 68 -27.02 12.75 12.13
C VAL A 68 -25.88 11.95 11.51
N TRP A 69 -25.88 11.78 10.18
CA TRP A 69 -24.86 11.00 9.46
C TRP A 69 -23.42 11.48 9.71
N PRO A 70 -23.08 12.78 9.64
CA PRO A 70 -21.70 13.21 9.86
C PRO A 70 -21.21 12.95 11.28
N VAL A 71 -22.12 12.99 12.27
CA VAL A 71 -21.83 12.70 13.68
C VAL A 71 -21.60 11.21 13.88
N LEU A 72 -22.45 10.37 13.28
CA LEU A 72 -22.31 8.91 13.28
C LEU A 72 -21.00 8.47 12.63
N VAL A 73 -20.69 8.95 11.42
CA VAL A 73 -19.43 8.64 10.73
C VAL A 73 -18.24 9.02 11.62
N ARG A 74 -18.29 10.16 12.30
CA ARG A 74 -17.22 10.58 13.23
C ARG A 74 -17.04 9.62 14.41
N ALA A 75 -18.14 9.10 14.96
CA ALA A 75 -18.11 8.12 16.05
C ALA A 75 -17.63 6.73 15.58
N LEU A 76 -17.87 6.39 14.31
CA LEU A 76 -17.68 5.05 13.75
C LEU A 76 -16.38 4.82 12.99
N LEU A 77 -15.51 5.83 12.89
CA LEU A 77 -14.12 5.69 12.41
C LEU A 77 -13.21 4.83 13.30
N ILE A 78 -13.79 4.11 14.26
CA ILE A 78 -13.15 3.10 15.09
C ILE A 78 -13.39 1.69 14.51
N VAL A 79 -14.36 1.53 13.59
CA VAL A 79 -14.85 0.22 13.18
C VAL A 79 -14.40 -0.11 11.73
N PRO A 80 -13.97 -1.36 11.46
CA PRO A 80 -13.44 -1.78 10.16
C PRO A 80 -14.41 -1.54 8.99
N ALA A 81 -13.89 -1.26 7.79
CA ALA A 81 -14.68 -0.93 6.60
C ALA A 81 -15.80 -1.92 6.25
N LEU A 82 -15.64 -3.20 6.61
CA LEU A 82 -16.66 -4.24 6.42
C LEU A 82 -17.90 -4.03 7.29
N VAL A 83 -17.71 -3.51 8.52
CA VAL A 83 -18.81 -3.12 9.40
C VAL A 83 -19.42 -1.82 8.93
N LEU A 84 -18.64 -0.91 8.34
CA LEU A 84 -19.16 0.36 7.80
C LEU A 84 -20.26 0.10 6.77
N GLY A 85 -20.11 -0.89 5.88
CA GLY A 85 -21.14 -1.27 4.91
C GLY A 85 -22.45 -1.76 5.55
N ALA A 86 -22.38 -2.77 6.42
CA ALA A 86 -23.55 -3.31 7.13
C ALA A 86 -24.22 -2.25 8.03
N LEU A 87 -23.41 -1.40 8.65
CA LEU A 87 -23.85 -0.33 9.51
C LEU A 87 -24.47 0.84 8.74
N VAL A 88 -23.99 1.18 7.54
CA VAL A 88 -24.65 2.16 6.65
C VAL A 88 -26.09 1.72 6.40
N PHE A 89 -26.29 0.44 6.09
CA PHE A 89 -27.62 -0.11 5.84
C PHE A 89 -28.48 -0.15 7.11
N PHE A 90 -27.92 -0.59 8.24
CA PHE A 90 -28.61 -0.58 9.53
C PHE A 90 -28.99 0.84 10.00
N LEU A 91 -28.07 1.81 9.88
CA LEU A 91 -28.29 3.20 10.28
C LEU A 91 -29.26 3.91 9.35
N ASN A 92 -29.18 3.70 8.03
CA ASN A 92 -30.16 4.24 7.10
C ASN A 92 -31.54 3.62 7.33
N GLY A 93 -31.63 2.31 7.56
CA GLY A 93 -32.87 1.65 7.96
C GLY A 93 -33.44 2.22 9.26
N SER A 94 -32.58 2.46 10.26
CA SER A 94 -32.96 3.09 11.53
C SER A 94 -33.42 4.53 11.35
N LEU A 95 -32.73 5.32 10.51
CA LEU A 95 -33.11 6.70 10.18
C LEU A 95 -34.44 6.75 9.44
N LEU A 96 -34.73 5.78 8.56
CA LEU A 96 -36.01 5.64 7.89
C LEU A 96 -37.12 5.31 8.90
N LEU A 97 -36.89 4.35 9.80
CA LEU A 97 -37.85 4.02 10.86
C LEU A 97 -38.12 5.23 11.78
N ILE A 98 -37.09 6.00 12.14
CA ILE A 98 -37.26 7.25 12.89
C ILE A 98 -38.03 8.29 12.07
N ALA A 99 -37.72 8.42 10.77
CA ALA A 99 -38.43 9.34 9.89
C ALA A 99 -39.93 9.00 9.79
N LEU A 100 -40.28 7.72 9.66
CA LEU A 100 -41.66 7.23 9.64
C LEU A 100 -42.39 7.50 10.97
N ARG A 101 -41.70 7.39 12.11
CA ARG A 101 -42.24 7.72 13.44
C ARG A 101 -42.44 9.22 13.68
N LEU A 102 -41.64 10.07 13.03
CA LEU A 102 -41.73 11.54 13.14
C LEU A 102 -42.81 12.14 12.23
N ILE A 103 -43.43 11.35 11.36
CA ILE A 103 -44.57 11.80 10.56
C ILE A 103 -45.73 12.08 11.53
N PRO A 104 -46.36 13.27 11.48
CA PRO A 104 -47.34 13.74 12.49
C PRO A 104 -48.51 12.80 12.77
N ASP A 105 -48.81 11.89 11.84
CA ASP A 105 -49.93 10.95 11.95
C ASP A 105 -49.56 9.59 12.56
N GLY A 106 -48.27 9.25 12.75
CA GLY A 106 -47.82 8.04 13.46
C GLY A 106 -48.10 6.68 12.80
N ARG A 107 -48.21 6.62 11.46
CA ARG A 107 -48.87 5.51 10.72
C ARG A 107 -48.01 4.74 9.70
N GLY A 108 -46.72 5.05 9.58
CA GLY A 108 -45.82 4.32 8.68
C GLY A 108 -45.23 3.10 9.37
N ASP A 109 -45.44 1.90 8.83
CA ASP A 109 -44.89 0.65 9.37
C ASP A 109 -44.05 -0.09 8.33
N ALA A 110 -42.95 -0.65 8.81
CA ALA A 110 -41.99 -1.37 8.02
C ALA A 110 -41.30 -2.41 8.91
N ALA A 111 -41.29 -3.67 8.48
CA ALA A 111 -40.45 -4.67 9.12
C ALA A 111 -38.98 -4.19 9.12
N PRO A 112 -38.19 -4.42 10.19
CA PRO A 112 -36.82 -3.91 10.29
C PRO A 112 -35.93 -4.27 9.09
N GLU A 113 -36.10 -5.48 8.56
CA GLU A 113 -35.40 -5.99 7.38
C GLU A 113 -35.80 -5.22 6.10
N THR A 114 -37.10 -4.98 5.93
CA THR A 114 -37.67 -4.22 4.80
C THR A 114 -37.27 -2.75 4.87
N ALA A 115 -37.23 -2.15 6.06
CA ALA A 115 -36.79 -0.77 6.26
C ALA A 115 -35.32 -0.56 5.85
N VAL A 116 -34.46 -1.54 6.10
CA VAL A 116 -33.06 -1.51 5.63
C VAL A 116 -32.99 -1.52 4.10
N VAL A 117 -33.78 -2.36 3.44
CA VAL A 117 -33.83 -2.42 1.96
C VAL A 117 -34.41 -1.12 1.38
N VAL A 118 -35.51 -0.62 1.93
CA VAL A 118 -36.12 0.64 1.48
C VAL A 118 -35.14 1.80 1.66
N ALA A 119 -34.47 1.89 2.81
CA ALA A 119 -33.50 2.95 3.06
C ALA A 119 -32.26 2.82 2.15
N ALA A 120 -31.84 1.61 1.80
CA ALA A 120 -30.78 1.34 0.82
C ALA A 120 -31.15 1.86 -0.57
N VAL A 121 -32.34 1.50 -1.07
CA VAL A 121 -32.85 1.93 -2.37
C VAL A 121 -33.05 3.44 -2.39
N MET A 122 -33.62 4.01 -1.33
CA MET A 122 -33.81 5.45 -1.18
C MET A 122 -32.48 6.21 -1.19
N SER A 123 -31.48 5.72 -0.47
CA SER A 123 -30.13 6.31 -0.49
C SER A 123 -29.47 6.18 -1.86
N ALA A 124 -29.68 5.05 -2.55
CA ALA A 124 -29.17 4.82 -3.89
C ALA A 124 -29.80 5.77 -4.92
N VAL A 125 -31.12 5.95 -4.89
CA VAL A 125 -31.84 6.86 -5.79
C VAL A 125 -31.51 8.32 -5.46
N ALA A 126 -31.47 8.70 -4.19
CA ALA A 126 -31.04 10.04 -3.79
C ALA A 126 -29.60 10.31 -4.25
N SER A 127 -28.70 9.34 -4.13
CA SER A 127 -27.32 9.44 -4.60
C SER A 127 -27.23 9.48 -6.12
N ALA A 128 -27.95 8.63 -6.84
CA ALA A 128 -27.99 8.59 -8.30
C ALA A 128 -28.57 9.88 -8.88
N THR A 129 -29.65 10.40 -8.31
CA THR A 129 -30.27 11.68 -8.68
C THR A 129 -29.31 12.81 -8.39
N SER A 130 -28.75 12.85 -7.18
CA SER A 130 -27.74 13.84 -6.78
C SER A 130 -26.50 13.80 -7.68
N THR A 131 -26.08 12.61 -8.12
CA THR A 131 -24.95 12.39 -9.03
C THR A 131 -25.31 12.78 -10.46
N ALA A 132 -26.50 12.45 -10.97
CA ALA A 132 -26.95 12.87 -12.30
C ALA A 132 -27.03 14.40 -12.41
N PHE A 133 -27.50 15.07 -11.35
CA PHE A 133 -27.45 16.52 -11.26
C PHE A 133 -26.02 17.05 -11.03
N ALA A 134 -25.14 16.32 -10.35
CA ALA A 134 -23.72 16.71 -10.20
C ALA A 134 -22.87 16.48 -11.47
N VAL A 135 -23.21 15.50 -12.30
CA VAL A 135 -22.59 15.22 -13.61
C VAL A 135 -22.97 16.31 -14.62
N ARG A 136 -24.15 16.92 -14.46
CA ARG A 136 -24.56 18.12 -15.21
C ARG A 136 -24.10 19.44 -14.55
N ASP A 137 -23.91 19.46 -13.23
CA ASP A 137 -23.45 20.62 -12.45
C ASP A 137 -22.15 20.28 -11.72
N ASP A 138 -21.09 20.14 -12.53
CA ASP A 138 -19.69 19.95 -12.18
C ASP A 138 -19.22 20.96 -11.09
N ASP A 139 -19.96 22.06 -10.89
CA ASP A 139 -19.66 23.12 -9.93
C ASP A 139 -20.09 22.85 -8.49
N ALA A 140 -21.02 21.93 -8.21
CA ALA A 140 -21.48 21.72 -6.83
C ALA A 140 -20.47 20.98 -5.94
N TYR A 141 -19.82 19.94 -6.48
CA TYR A 141 -18.73 19.22 -5.84
C TYR A 141 -17.50 20.12 -5.69
N ARG A 142 -17.18 20.90 -6.73
CA ARG A 142 -16.15 21.96 -6.71
C ARG A 142 -16.40 22.99 -5.63
N ARG A 143 -17.64 23.48 -5.47
CA ARG A 143 -18.02 24.47 -4.44
C ARG A 143 -17.81 23.95 -3.02
N ARG A 144 -18.05 22.66 -2.76
CA ARG A 144 -17.83 22.06 -1.44
C ARG A 144 -16.34 21.94 -1.12
N LEU A 145 -15.54 21.40 -2.06
CA LEU A 145 -14.09 21.26 -1.88
C LEU A 145 -13.38 22.61 -1.81
N SER A 146 -13.72 23.56 -2.67
CA SER A 146 -13.19 24.93 -2.62
C SER A 146 -13.57 25.67 -1.33
N ARG A 147 -14.78 25.50 -0.80
CA ARG A 147 -15.17 26.08 0.52
C ARG A 147 -14.40 25.45 1.68
N LEU A 148 -14.13 24.13 1.63
CA LEU A 148 -13.32 23.44 2.62
C LEU A 148 -11.85 23.90 2.55
N ALA A 149 -11.30 24.07 1.35
CA ALA A 149 -9.96 24.62 1.12
C ALA A 149 -9.86 26.09 1.58
N TYR A 150 -10.87 26.92 1.25
CA TYR A 150 -10.95 28.33 1.66
C TYR A 150 -11.04 28.50 3.19
N ARG A 151 -11.81 27.65 3.87
CA ARG A 151 -11.88 27.64 5.34
C ARG A 151 -10.55 27.25 6.00
N ARG A 152 -9.78 26.33 5.41
CA ARG A 152 -8.43 25.98 5.88
C ARG A 152 -7.41 27.09 5.62
N ARG A 153 -7.55 27.86 4.53
CA ARG A 153 -6.70 29.05 4.25
C ARG A 153 -6.89 30.17 5.27
N ARG A 154 -8.09 30.33 5.86
CA ARG A 154 -8.40 31.44 6.79
C ARG A 154 -7.67 31.39 8.14
N GLY A 155 -7.02 30.27 8.46
CA GLY A 155 -6.15 30.14 9.65
C GLY A 155 -4.67 30.49 9.39
N ARG A 156 -4.29 30.84 8.15
CA ARG A 156 -2.94 31.31 7.80
C ARG A 156 -2.96 32.84 7.61
N PRO A 157 -1.98 33.60 8.14
CA PRO A 157 -1.87 35.04 7.92
C PRO A 157 -1.85 35.38 6.43
N ALA A 158 -2.50 36.48 6.06
CA ALA A 158 -2.73 36.90 4.66
C ALA A 158 -1.44 37.19 3.85
N ASP A 159 -0.27 37.26 4.52
CA ASP A 159 1.04 37.55 3.93
C ASP A 159 1.76 36.30 3.35
N GLN A 160 1.19 35.10 3.52
CA GLN A 160 1.70 33.84 2.95
C GLN A 160 0.70 33.20 1.97
N GLY A 161 0.00 34.03 1.20
CA GLY A 161 -0.84 33.57 0.09
C GLY A 161 0.03 32.89 -0.96
N GLY A 162 0.20 31.57 -0.84
CA GLY A 162 0.94 30.76 -1.82
C GLY A 162 0.50 31.14 -3.24
N PRO A 163 1.46 31.22 -4.18
CA PRO A 163 1.27 31.98 -5.40
C PRO A 163 0.11 31.38 -6.20
N GLY A 164 -0.67 32.24 -6.86
CA GLY A 164 -1.85 31.83 -7.62
C GLY A 164 -1.49 30.91 -8.80
N ARG A 165 -2.36 30.79 -9.80
CA ARG A 165 -2.04 29.98 -11.00
C ARG A 165 -0.80 30.48 -11.76
N GLU A 166 -0.40 31.72 -11.52
CA GLU A 166 0.82 32.37 -12.06
C GLU A 166 2.08 32.05 -11.25
N GLY A 167 1.95 31.34 -10.12
CA GLY A 167 3.07 30.85 -9.33
C GLY A 167 3.78 29.64 -9.93
N PRO A 168 4.88 29.21 -9.29
CA PRO A 168 5.53 27.97 -9.66
C PRO A 168 4.54 26.79 -9.57
N PRO A 169 4.50 25.88 -10.56
CA PRO A 169 3.53 24.79 -10.57
C PRO A 169 3.80 23.81 -9.42
N GLY A 170 2.74 23.18 -8.91
CA GLY A 170 2.89 22.02 -8.05
C GLY A 170 3.08 20.75 -8.87
N THR A 171 3.52 19.66 -8.23
CA THR A 171 3.69 18.36 -8.88
C THR A 171 2.87 17.28 -8.18
N VAL A 172 2.15 16.48 -8.96
CA VAL A 172 1.40 15.31 -8.50
C VAL A 172 2.05 14.07 -9.09
N PHE A 173 2.63 13.25 -8.23
CA PHE A 173 3.15 11.93 -8.55
C PHE A 173 2.06 10.89 -8.27
N ILE A 174 1.69 10.13 -9.29
CA ILE A 174 0.70 9.06 -9.20
C ILE A 174 1.41 7.75 -9.52
N GLN A 175 1.58 6.89 -8.51
CA GLN A 175 2.09 5.55 -8.66
C GLN A 175 0.96 4.61 -9.08
N LEU A 176 1.16 3.87 -10.17
CA LEU A 176 0.36 2.71 -10.55
C LEU A 176 1.10 1.44 -10.10
N ASP A 177 0.73 0.97 -8.93
CA ASP A 177 1.35 -0.20 -8.28
C ASP A 177 1.28 -1.45 -9.18
N GLY A 178 2.44 -2.06 -9.40
CA GLY A 178 2.61 -3.29 -10.18
C GLY A 178 2.39 -3.17 -11.69
N VAL A 179 2.12 -1.98 -12.24
CA VAL A 179 1.94 -1.78 -13.69
C VAL A 179 3.30 -1.62 -14.40
N GLY A 180 3.77 -2.69 -15.04
CA GLY A 180 5.00 -2.65 -15.84
C GLY A 180 4.90 -1.74 -17.06
N HIS A 181 6.06 -1.30 -17.57
CA HIS A 181 6.18 -0.48 -18.78
C HIS A 181 5.43 -1.10 -19.97
N ASP A 182 5.68 -2.38 -20.24
CA ASP A 182 5.13 -3.05 -21.42
C ASP A 182 3.61 -3.26 -21.29
N ALA A 183 3.11 -3.52 -20.08
CA ALA A 183 1.68 -3.55 -19.77
C ALA A 183 1.00 -2.19 -19.98
N LEU A 184 1.63 -1.08 -19.57
CA LEU A 184 1.11 0.27 -19.80
C LEU A 184 1.02 0.58 -21.30
N VAL A 185 2.10 0.30 -22.05
CA VAL A 185 2.17 0.53 -23.50
C VAL A 185 1.10 -0.28 -24.22
N ALA A 186 0.97 -1.57 -23.89
CA ALA A 186 -0.05 -2.43 -24.48
C ALA A 186 -1.48 -1.92 -24.17
N ALA A 187 -1.74 -1.50 -22.93
CA ALA A 187 -3.05 -0.99 -22.54
C ALA A 187 -3.41 0.34 -23.20
N ALA A 188 -2.43 1.24 -23.37
CA ALA A 188 -2.61 2.49 -24.11
C ALA A 188 -2.89 2.21 -25.60
N ALA A 189 -2.11 1.33 -26.23
CA ALA A 189 -2.28 0.95 -27.63
C ALA A 189 -3.63 0.26 -27.89
N ALA A 190 -4.11 -0.55 -26.95
CA ALA A 190 -5.41 -1.22 -27.00
C ALA A 190 -6.60 -0.27 -26.72
N GLY A 191 -6.36 1.00 -26.41
CA GLY A 191 -7.40 1.98 -26.07
C GLY A 191 -8.06 1.74 -24.71
N LEU A 192 -7.48 0.90 -23.85
CA LEU A 192 -7.97 0.64 -22.48
C LEU A 192 -7.68 1.83 -21.56
N MET A 193 -6.59 2.55 -21.83
CA MET A 193 -6.16 3.74 -21.09
C MET A 193 -6.12 4.97 -22.00
N PRO A 194 -7.29 5.53 -22.41
CA PRO A 194 -7.35 6.63 -23.37
C PRO A 194 -6.68 7.92 -22.88
N THR A 195 -6.65 8.18 -21.57
CA THR A 195 -5.94 9.35 -21.02
C THR A 195 -4.43 9.21 -21.20
N VAL A 196 -3.89 8.03 -20.84
CA VAL A 196 -2.46 7.71 -21.04
C VAL A 196 -2.11 7.71 -22.52
N ALA A 197 -2.94 7.10 -23.37
CA ALA A 197 -2.74 7.10 -24.82
C ALA A 197 -2.70 8.52 -25.39
N GLY A 198 -3.59 9.40 -24.92
CA GLY A 198 -3.59 10.82 -25.29
C GLY A 198 -2.30 11.55 -24.88
N TRP A 199 -1.82 11.32 -23.65
CA TRP A 199 -0.56 11.90 -23.17
C TRP A 199 0.67 11.43 -23.93
N LEU A 200 0.68 10.17 -24.38
CA LEU A 200 1.77 9.60 -25.20
C LEU A 200 1.73 10.11 -26.65
N ALA A 201 0.54 10.29 -27.21
CA ALA A 201 0.36 10.73 -28.59
C ALA A 201 0.61 12.24 -28.79
N ASP A 202 0.40 13.05 -27.74
CA ASP A 202 0.64 14.49 -27.81
C ASP A 202 2.14 14.81 -27.77
N SER A 203 2.65 15.37 -28.87
CA SER A 203 4.04 15.84 -29.00
C SER A 203 4.45 16.90 -27.97
N SER A 204 3.48 17.59 -27.36
CA SER A 204 3.65 18.56 -26.28
C SER A 204 3.26 18.01 -24.90
N GLY A 205 2.76 16.78 -24.84
CA GLY A 205 2.31 16.09 -23.63
C GLY A 205 3.45 15.46 -22.85
N HIS A 206 3.47 14.12 -22.81
CA HIS A 206 4.36 13.36 -21.94
C HIS A 206 5.43 12.57 -22.70
N ARG A 207 6.46 12.15 -21.97
CA ARG A 207 7.49 11.19 -22.38
C ARG A 207 7.46 9.99 -21.45
N LEU A 208 7.64 8.82 -22.03
CA LEU A 208 7.74 7.55 -21.31
C LEU A 208 9.20 7.12 -21.24
N THR A 209 9.71 6.92 -20.03
CA THR A 209 11.09 6.48 -19.77
C THR A 209 11.02 5.21 -18.91
N PRO A 210 11.48 4.05 -19.40
CA PRO A 210 11.59 2.85 -18.58
C PRO A 210 12.73 2.99 -17.55
N TRP A 211 12.61 2.27 -16.44
CA TRP A 211 13.70 2.10 -15.48
C TRP A 211 13.79 0.65 -15.02
N ARG A 212 14.94 0.25 -14.47
CA ARG A 212 15.19 -1.11 -13.95
C ARG A 212 15.18 -1.14 -12.44
N THR A 213 14.46 -2.08 -11.84
CA THR A 213 14.46 -2.25 -10.39
C THR A 213 15.80 -2.75 -9.86
N ASP A 214 16.02 -2.60 -8.55
CA ASP A 214 16.97 -3.42 -7.82
C ASP A 214 16.54 -4.91 -7.86
N TRP A 215 17.35 -5.81 -7.28
CA TRP A 215 16.96 -7.24 -7.17
C TRP A 215 15.60 -7.40 -6.50
N SER A 216 15.37 -6.68 -5.41
CA SER A 216 14.04 -6.60 -4.78
C SER A 216 13.13 -5.67 -5.59
N SER A 217 12.37 -6.24 -6.54
CA SER A 217 11.37 -5.52 -7.32
C SER A 217 10.02 -5.44 -6.58
N GLN A 218 10.03 -4.84 -5.39
CA GLN A 218 8.87 -4.85 -4.47
C GLN A 218 8.54 -3.45 -3.96
N THR A 219 7.25 -3.17 -3.80
CA THR A 219 6.70 -1.88 -3.31
C THR A 219 7.44 -1.36 -2.09
N GLY A 220 7.69 -2.20 -1.08
CA GLY A 220 8.42 -1.83 0.13
C GLY A 220 9.84 -1.29 -0.12
N ALA A 221 10.60 -1.93 -1.02
CA ALA A 221 11.96 -1.50 -1.36
C ALA A 221 11.95 -0.30 -2.32
N SER A 222 11.13 -0.36 -3.38
CA SER A 222 11.03 0.71 -4.37
C SER A 222 10.49 2.01 -3.77
N GLN A 223 9.36 1.95 -3.07
CA GLN A 223 8.69 3.13 -2.53
C GLN A 223 9.50 3.78 -1.39
N LEU A 224 10.25 3.00 -0.59
CA LEU A 224 11.15 3.55 0.43
C LEU A 224 12.25 4.40 -0.21
N ALA A 225 12.93 3.88 -1.23
CA ALA A 225 13.94 4.64 -1.96
C ALA A 225 13.33 5.84 -2.68
N ILE A 226 12.22 5.68 -3.41
CA ILE A 226 11.55 6.78 -4.12
C ILE A 226 11.19 7.93 -3.16
N LEU A 227 10.71 7.63 -1.96
CA LEU A 227 10.24 8.65 -1.01
C LEU A 227 11.32 9.17 -0.05
N HIS A 228 12.33 8.38 0.30
CA HIS A 228 13.33 8.71 1.33
C HIS A 228 14.78 8.65 0.86
N GLY A 229 15.02 8.32 -0.41
CA GLY A 229 16.33 8.39 -1.07
C GLY A 229 17.23 7.17 -0.87
N SER A 230 16.80 6.16 -0.10
CA SER A 230 17.58 4.94 0.11
C SER A 230 16.70 3.73 0.37
N ASN A 231 17.02 2.60 -0.28
CA ASN A 231 16.50 1.27 0.07
C ASN A 231 17.59 0.31 0.54
N HIS A 232 18.77 0.83 0.88
CA HIS A 232 19.84 0.06 1.48
C HIS A 232 19.32 -0.79 2.65
N ASP A 233 19.75 -2.06 2.70
CA ASP A 233 19.39 -3.01 3.75
C ASP A 233 17.89 -3.40 3.77
N VAL A 234 17.24 -3.34 2.61
CA VAL A 234 15.91 -3.91 2.37
C VAL A 234 16.02 -5.00 1.29
N PRO A 235 16.41 -6.24 1.67
CA PRO A 235 16.69 -7.31 0.70
C PRO A 235 15.43 -7.88 0.04
N ALA A 236 14.26 -7.74 0.67
CA ALA A 236 12.97 -8.24 0.18
C ALA A 236 11.81 -7.60 0.97
N PHE A 237 10.58 -8.01 0.66
CA PHE A 237 9.32 -7.63 1.30
C PHE A 237 9.26 -8.18 2.72
N ARG A 238 9.88 -9.33 2.93
CA ARG A 238 10.07 -9.92 4.24
C ARG A 238 11.42 -10.60 4.38
N TRP A 239 12.07 -10.38 5.51
CA TRP A 239 13.38 -10.95 5.85
C TRP A 239 13.49 -11.17 7.36
N TYR A 240 14.48 -11.95 7.78
CA TYR A 240 14.73 -12.25 9.20
C TYR A 240 16.00 -11.55 9.66
N GLU A 241 15.90 -10.72 10.68
CA GLU A 241 17.04 -10.10 11.37
C GLU A 241 17.45 -10.99 12.53
N LYS A 242 18.68 -11.52 12.50
CA LYS A 242 19.15 -12.52 13.49
C LYS A 242 19.44 -11.89 14.84
N GLU A 243 19.90 -10.64 14.83
CA GLU A 243 20.28 -9.85 16.00
C GLU A 243 19.07 -9.57 16.88
N THR A 244 17.95 -9.21 16.26
CA THR A 244 16.68 -8.88 16.92
C THR A 244 15.71 -10.07 16.94
N ARG A 245 16.06 -11.17 16.27
CA ARG A 245 15.22 -12.36 16.05
C ARG A 245 13.83 -12.01 15.52
N THR A 246 13.76 -10.99 14.67
CA THR A 246 12.50 -10.43 14.19
C THR A 246 12.34 -10.66 12.70
N VAL A 247 11.16 -11.13 12.30
CA VAL A 247 10.76 -11.15 10.88
C VAL A 247 10.24 -9.75 10.53
N MET A 248 11.03 -9.03 9.74
CA MET A 248 10.64 -7.76 9.15
C MET A 248 9.70 -8.01 7.99
N VAL A 249 8.63 -7.22 7.89
CA VAL A 249 7.66 -7.29 6.76
C VAL A 249 7.24 -5.87 6.38
N SER A 250 7.43 -5.48 5.12
CA SER A 250 7.20 -4.10 4.66
C SER A 250 5.78 -3.60 4.92
N SER A 251 4.77 -4.49 4.85
CA SER A 251 3.37 -4.17 5.14
C SER A 251 3.01 -4.14 6.63
N ARG A 252 3.96 -4.37 7.56
CA ARG A 252 3.75 -4.15 8.99
C ARG A 252 4.05 -2.70 9.36
N PRO A 253 3.13 -1.99 10.05
CA PRO A 253 3.36 -0.61 10.46
C PRO A 253 4.65 -0.40 11.27
N ALA A 254 4.99 -1.32 12.17
CA ALA A 254 6.21 -1.23 12.99
C ALA A 254 7.48 -1.39 12.14
N SER A 255 7.50 -2.40 11.25
CA SER A 255 8.61 -2.61 10.33
C SER A 255 8.76 -1.45 9.34
N ALA A 256 7.66 -0.96 8.75
CA ALA A 256 7.67 0.18 7.84
C ALA A 256 8.18 1.47 8.52
N LEU A 257 7.84 1.69 9.80
CA LEU A 257 8.35 2.80 10.57
C LEU A 257 9.86 2.68 10.81
N GLU A 258 10.35 1.49 11.14
CA GLU A 258 11.78 1.24 11.34
C GLU A 258 12.57 1.37 10.02
N MET A 259 12.06 0.82 8.91
CA MET A 259 12.63 1.00 7.57
C MET A 259 12.76 2.48 7.22
N GLN A 260 11.69 3.27 7.44
CA GLN A 260 11.70 4.71 7.23
C GLN A 260 12.73 5.42 8.12
N ARG A 261 12.84 5.03 9.39
CA ARG A 261 13.81 5.61 10.32
C ARG A 261 15.25 5.38 9.84
N ARG A 262 15.58 4.14 9.41
CA ARG A 262 16.91 3.78 8.89
C ARG A 262 17.23 4.54 7.61
N ALA A 263 16.26 4.70 6.70
CA ALA A 263 16.45 5.49 5.48
C ALA A 263 16.76 6.96 5.79
N ILE A 264 15.96 7.61 6.66
CA ILE A 264 16.17 9.00 7.09
C ILE A 264 17.53 9.17 7.77
N GLU A 265 17.94 8.23 8.63
CA GLU A 265 19.25 8.30 9.30
C GLU A 265 20.41 8.20 8.30
N ARG A 266 20.26 7.35 7.29
CA ARG A 266 21.26 7.15 6.23
C ARG A 266 21.35 8.36 5.29
N THR A 267 20.22 8.87 4.81
CA THR A 267 20.21 9.98 3.84
C THR A 267 20.35 11.34 4.49
N ARG A 268 20.11 11.43 5.81
CA ARG A 268 20.04 12.69 6.56
C ARG A 268 18.98 13.65 5.99
N ASP A 269 17.98 13.09 5.32
CA ASP A 269 16.85 13.81 4.72
C ASP A 269 15.52 13.25 5.27
N GLY A 270 14.54 14.14 5.48
CA GLY A 270 13.20 13.78 5.92
C GLY A 270 12.31 13.16 4.82
N GLY A 271 12.73 13.28 3.56
CA GLY A 271 12.10 12.67 2.39
C GLY A 271 11.52 13.66 1.37
N LEU A 272 11.11 13.13 0.22
CA LEU A 272 10.66 13.85 -0.97
C LEU A 272 9.53 14.88 -0.72
N LEU A 273 8.74 14.69 0.33
CA LEU A 273 7.51 15.42 0.62
C LEU A 273 7.60 16.27 1.90
N THR A 274 8.80 16.51 2.43
CA THR A 274 9.01 17.30 3.65
C THR A 274 8.46 18.73 3.56
N ILE A 275 8.51 19.36 2.37
CA ILE A 275 8.11 20.77 2.19
C ILE A 275 6.71 20.88 1.55
N ASP A 276 5.71 21.21 2.37
CA ASP A 276 4.29 21.35 1.99
C ASP A 276 3.71 20.15 1.21
N GLY A 277 4.28 18.96 1.43
CA GLY A 277 3.91 17.73 0.73
C GLY A 277 2.75 16.95 1.34
N ALA A 278 2.13 16.09 0.53
CA ALA A 278 1.09 15.15 0.93
C ALA A 278 1.39 13.72 0.44
N SER A 279 1.22 12.74 1.32
CA SER A 279 1.39 11.30 1.04
C SER A 279 0.05 10.57 1.21
N ARG A 280 -0.39 9.85 0.17
CA ARG A 280 -1.73 9.27 0.03
C ARG A 280 -1.67 7.79 -0.41
N GLY A 281 -2.14 6.88 0.42
CA GLY A 281 -2.18 5.44 0.07
C GLY A 281 -0.83 4.72 0.13
N ASN A 282 0.24 5.39 0.60
CA ASN A 282 1.60 4.89 0.55
C ASN A 282 1.98 4.07 1.81
N LEU A 283 2.98 3.20 1.70
CA LEU A 283 3.63 2.58 2.84
C LEU A 283 4.35 3.62 3.71
N PHE A 284 5.05 4.58 3.08
CA PHE A 284 5.91 5.55 3.76
C PHE A 284 5.40 6.99 3.65
N SER A 285 5.78 7.84 4.60
CA SER A 285 5.30 9.23 4.61
C SER A 285 6.01 10.14 3.61
N GLY A 286 7.22 9.79 3.18
CA GLY A 286 8.12 10.69 2.44
C GLY A 286 8.38 12.01 3.15
N GLY A 287 8.22 12.08 4.48
CA GLY A 287 8.32 13.33 5.25
C GLY A 287 7.06 14.21 5.22
N ALA A 288 5.98 13.80 4.55
CA ALA A 288 4.77 14.61 4.40
C ALA A 288 4.08 14.95 5.73
N GLY A 289 3.75 16.23 5.92
CA GLY A 289 2.90 16.67 7.04
C GLY A 289 1.41 16.35 6.85
N GLN A 290 1.00 15.95 5.64
CA GLN A 290 -0.39 15.54 5.32
C GLN A 290 -0.45 14.09 4.91
N LEU A 291 -1.20 13.31 5.67
CA LEU A 291 -1.23 11.85 5.54
C LEU A 291 -2.66 11.37 5.43
N ALA A 292 -2.92 10.48 4.47
CA ALA A 292 -4.14 9.67 4.45
C ALA A 292 -3.76 8.28 3.94
N LEU A 293 -4.19 7.24 4.64
CA LEU A 293 -3.83 5.87 4.27
C LEU A 293 -2.32 5.61 4.20
N VAL A 294 -1.54 6.25 5.09
CA VAL A 294 -0.09 6.01 5.16
C VAL A 294 0.23 4.99 6.23
N LEU A 295 0.84 3.87 5.83
CA LEU A 295 1.02 2.69 6.69
C LEU A 295 2.00 2.91 7.85
N SER A 296 3.21 3.43 7.60
CA SER A 296 4.24 3.65 8.63
C SER A 296 3.75 4.52 9.78
N MET A 297 2.84 5.44 9.47
CA MET A 297 2.25 6.39 10.42
C MET A 297 1.10 5.78 11.24
N ALA A 298 0.63 4.58 10.89
CA ALA A 298 -0.36 3.84 11.67
C ALA A 298 0.22 3.29 12.99
N ALA A 299 1.55 3.11 13.08
CA ALA A 299 2.23 2.67 14.30
C ALA A 299 2.30 3.77 15.40
N ARG A 300 2.20 5.06 15.03
CA ARG A 300 2.31 6.18 15.97
C ARG A 300 1.02 6.40 16.77
N ARG A 301 1.02 6.03 18.06
CA ARG A 301 -0.03 6.39 19.04
C ARG A 301 0.19 7.81 19.59
N GLY A 302 -0.18 8.86 18.84
CA GLY A 302 -0.06 10.26 19.28
C GLY A 302 -1.24 11.16 18.87
N LYS A 303 -1.59 12.15 19.72
CA LYS A 303 -2.79 13.03 19.59
C LYS A 303 -2.86 13.87 18.30
N GLY A 304 -1.79 13.96 17.50
CA GLY A 304 -1.74 14.66 16.21
C GLY A 304 -1.65 13.79 14.94
N SER A 305 -1.48 12.46 15.07
CA SER A 305 -1.12 11.56 13.95
C SER A 305 -2.32 10.79 13.36
N ARG A 306 -3.49 11.41 13.23
CA ARG A 306 -4.68 10.69 12.73
C ARG A 306 -4.75 10.70 11.21
N SER A 307 -4.11 9.69 10.59
CA SER A 307 -4.28 9.21 9.20
C SER A 307 -5.76 8.98 8.80
N ARG A 308 -6.69 8.99 9.77
CA ARG A 308 -8.15 8.82 9.60
C ARG A 308 -8.89 10.08 9.11
N ALA A 309 -8.23 11.24 8.99
CA ALA A 309 -8.85 12.47 8.51
C ALA A 309 -9.34 12.38 7.06
N GLY A 310 -8.66 11.59 6.22
CA GLY A 310 -9.06 11.33 4.82
C GLY A 310 -10.38 10.56 4.71
N TYR A 311 -10.50 9.45 5.47
CA TYR A 311 -11.73 8.66 5.57
C TYR A 311 -12.92 9.50 6.03
N PHE A 312 -12.74 10.30 7.10
CA PHE A 312 -13.80 11.17 7.60
C PHE A 312 -14.31 12.13 6.53
N ALA A 313 -13.40 12.86 5.87
CA ALA A 313 -13.76 13.88 4.90
C ALA A 313 -14.52 13.29 3.70
N TYR A 314 -14.14 12.08 3.27
CA TYR A 314 -14.77 11.36 2.16
C TYR A 314 -16.16 10.81 2.51
N PHE A 315 -16.27 10.02 3.59
CA PHE A 315 -17.52 9.35 4.00
C PHE A 315 -18.53 10.27 4.71
N SER A 316 -18.14 11.49 5.06
CA SER A 316 -19.07 12.51 5.57
C SER A 316 -20.14 12.91 4.53
N ASP A 317 -19.94 12.59 3.25
CA ASP A 317 -20.97 12.72 2.23
C ASP A 317 -21.72 11.38 2.07
N PRO A 318 -23.01 11.30 2.44
CA PRO A 318 -23.80 10.07 2.32
C PRO A 318 -23.80 9.52 0.88
N ALA A 319 -23.76 10.39 -0.13
CA ALA A 319 -23.76 9.96 -1.52
C ALA A 319 -22.49 9.19 -1.89
N ASN A 320 -21.32 9.63 -1.41
CA ASN A 320 -20.05 8.93 -1.59
C ASN A 320 -20.05 7.60 -0.83
N ALA A 321 -20.58 7.58 0.39
CA ALA A 321 -20.69 6.37 1.19
C ALA A 321 -21.55 5.30 0.48
N THR A 322 -22.74 5.67 0.01
CA THR A 322 -23.64 4.76 -0.73
C THR A 322 -23.02 4.31 -2.05
N ARG A 323 -22.42 5.23 -2.83
CA ARG A 323 -21.76 4.89 -4.10
C ARG A 323 -20.63 3.89 -3.89
N THR A 324 -19.80 4.12 -2.87
CA THR A 324 -18.69 3.23 -2.53
C THR A 324 -19.21 1.87 -2.09
N ALA A 325 -20.24 1.81 -1.24
CA ALA A 325 -20.85 0.57 -0.80
C ALA A 325 -21.43 -0.26 -1.96
N LEU A 326 -22.19 0.38 -2.86
CA LEU A 326 -22.72 -0.28 -4.06
C LEU A 326 -21.61 -0.76 -5.00
N SER A 327 -20.58 0.07 -5.20
CA SER A 327 -19.43 -0.28 -6.04
C SER A 327 -18.61 -1.43 -5.44
N PHE A 328 -18.48 -1.46 -4.11
CA PHE A 328 -17.83 -2.53 -3.37
C PHE A 328 -18.59 -3.85 -3.53
N VAL A 329 -19.91 -3.85 -3.30
CA VAL A 329 -20.74 -5.05 -3.51
C VAL A 329 -20.68 -5.51 -4.97
N ALA A 330 -20.76 -4.58 -5.92
CA ALA A 330 -20.63 -4.89 -7.34
C ALA A 330 -19.26 -5.50 -7.68
N GLU A 331 -18.18 -5.08 -7.01
CA GLU A 331 -16.86 -5.68 -7.19
C GLU A 331 -16.75 -7.07 -6.57
N VAL A 332 -17.33 -7.30 -5.40
CA VAL A 332 -17.41 -8.64 -4.80
C VAL A 332 -18.15 -9.61 -5.73
N VAL A 333 -19.32 -9.22 -6.23
CA VAL A 333 -20.11 -10.03 -7.19
C VAL A 333 -19.33 -10.23 -8.49
N ARG A 334 -18.64 -9.20 -8.98
CA ARG A 334 -17.81 -9.27 -10.18
C ARG A 334 -16.67 -10.27 -10.02
N GLU A 335 -15.97 -10.26 -8.89
CA GLU A 335 -14.91 -11.22 -8.58
C GLU A 335 -15.44 -12.64 -8.58
N ILE A 336 -16.58 -12.90 -7.92
CA ILE A 336 -17.21 -14.23 -7.90
C ILE A 336 -17.54 -14.70 -9.32
N GLY A 337 -18.14 -13.83 -10.14
CA GLY A 337 -18.46 -14.12 -11.53
C GLY A 337 -17.22 -14.36 -12.40
N GLN A 338 -16.17 -13.55 -12.23
CA GLN A 338 -14.90 -13.68 -12.95
C GLN A 338 -14.18 -14.98 -12.59
N SER A 339 -14.04 -15.28 -11.30
CA SER A 339 -13.43 -16.51 -10.79
C SER A 339 -14.19 -17.76 -11.25
N THR A 340 -15.52 -17.72 -11.21
CA THR A 340 -16.38 -18.81 -11.72
C THR A 340 -16.22 -19.00 -13.23
N ARG A 341 -16.19 -17.90 -14.00
CA ARG A 341 -15.98 -17.95 -15.45
C ARG A 341 -14.59 -18.49 -15.80
N ALA A 342 -13.54 -18.09 -15.08
CA ALA A 342 -12.19 -18.59 -15.29
C ALA A 342 -12.10 -20.09 -15.01
N ARG A 343 -12.78 -20.57 -13.95
CA ARG A 343 -12.90 -22.00 -13.65
C ARG A 343 -13.67 -22.76 -14.74
N ALA A 344 -14.80 -22.23 -15.19
CA ALA A 344 -15.61 -22.86 -16.25
C ALA A 344 -14.85 -22.95 -17.57
N ARG A 345 -14.07 -21.91 -17.91
CA ARG A 345 -13.21 -21.86 -19.11
C ARG A 345 -11.88 -22.59 -18.97
N LYS A 346 -11.60 -23.21 -17.82
CA LYS A 346 -10.34 -23.91 -17.52
C LYS A 346 -9.10 -23.05 -17.78
N VAL A 347 -9.16 -21.75 -17.46
CA VAL A 347 -8.01 -20.84 -17.59
C VAL A 347 -6.93 -21.26 -16.58
N THR A 348 -5.69 -21.35 -17.06
CA THR A 348 -4.49 -21.71 -16.30
C THR A 348 -3.35 -20.74 -16.64
N PRO A 349 -2.44 -20.42 -15.70
CA PRO A 349 -2.41 -20.85 -14.29
C PRO A 349 -3.54 -20.21 -13.46
N ARG A 350 -3.85 -20.78 -12.30
CA ARG A 350 -4.96 -20.30 -11.45
C ARG A 350 -4.71 -20.51 -9.96
N VAL A 351 -4.94 -19.47 -9.16
CA VAL A 351 -4.90 -19.52 -7.69
C VAL A 351 -6.30 -19.47 -7.08
N LYS A 352 -6.37 -19.71 -5.76
CA LYS A 352 -7.64 -19.68 -5.02
C LYS A 352 -8.09 -18.23 -4.82
N ARG A 353 -9.22 -17.90 -5.44
CA ARG A 353 -9.86 -16.56 -5.39
C ARG A 353 -11.13 -16.52 -4.51
N GLY A 354 -11.29 -17.47 -3.59
CA GLY A 354 -12.44 -17.58 -2.70
C GLY A 354 -12.18 -17.07 -1.28
N GLY A 355 -13.20 -17.12 -0.41
CA GLY A 355 -13.06 -16.71 1.00
C GLY A 355 -13.09 -15.19 1.15
N LEU A 356 -12.09 -14.62 1.84
CA LEU A 356 -11.99 -13.16 2.06
C LEU A 356 -11.48 -12.39 0.84
N TYR A 357 -10.90 -13.07 -0.16
CA TYR A 357 -10.28 -12.40 -1.32
C TYR A 357 -11.22 -11.44 -2.08
N PRO A 358 -12.48 -11.79 -2.41
CA PRO A 358 -13.37 -10.84 -3.08
C PRO A 358 -13.57 -9.52 -2.34
N PHE A 359 -13.57 -9.56 -1.01
CA PHE A 359 -13.69 -8.36 -0.18
C PHE A 359 -12.40 -7.55 -0.14
N ILE A 360 -11.24 -8.21 -0.14
CA ILE A 360 -9.92 -7.56 -0.21
C ILE A 360 -9.76 -6.86 -1.57
N ARG A 361 -10.05 -7.56 -2.66
CA ARG A 361 -10.06 -6.97 -4.00
C ARG A 361 -11.02 -5.78 -4.09
N ALA A 362 -12.23 -5.91 -3.55
CA ALA A 362 -13.20 -4.81 -3.55
C ALA A 362 -12.72 -3.62 -2.72
N PHE A 363 -11.99 -3.85 -1.63
CA PHE A 363 -11.38 -2.79 -0.83
C PHE A 363 -10.32 -2.04 -1.65
N ALA A 364 -9.34 -2.75 -2.21
CA ALA A 364 -8.25 -2.16 -3.01
C ALA A 364 -8.77 -1.39 -4.25
N THR A 365 -9.66 -2.02 -5.03
CA THR A 365 -10.08 -1.49 -6.34
C THR A 365 -11.21 -0.46 -6.26
N VAL A 366 -11.84 -0.28 -5.10
CA VAL A 366 -12.96 0.67 -4.91
C VAL A 366 -12.68 1.62 -3.75
N VAL A 367 -12.60 1.11 -2.52
CA VAL A 367 -12.56 1.96 -1.31
C VAL A 367 -11.27 2.75 -1.25
N GLU A 368 -10.14 2.06 -1.34
CA GLU A 368 -8.82 2.67 -1.27
C GLU A 368 -8.60 3.66 -2.40
N ARG A 369 -8.80 3.23 -3.65
CA ARG A 369 -8.75 4.10 -4.83
C ARG A 369 -9.59 5.37 -4.65
N ASP A 370 -10.86 5.25 -4.27
CA ASP A 370 -11.76 6.40 -4.21
C ASP A 370 -11.38 7.37 -3.08
N VAL A 371 -10.90 6.85 -1.94
CA VAL A 371 -10.38 7.68 -0.83
C VAL A 371 -9.09 8.40 -1.24
N VAL A 372 -8.14 7.70 -1.87
CA VAL A 372 -6.88 8.28 -2.35
C VAL A 372 -7.15 9.36 -3.39
N VAL A 373 -7.95 9.06 -4.42
CA VAL A 373 -8.30 10.04 -5.47
C VAL A 373 -8.98 11.26 -4.85
N ALA A 374 -9.95 11.09 -3.97
CA ALA A 374 -10.61 12.23 -3.32
C ALA A 374 -9.66 13.07 -2.45
N ALA A 375 -8.70 12.42 -1.77
CA ALA A 375 -7.68 13.11 -0.99
C ALA A 375 -6.74 13.93 -1.90
N VAL A 376 -6.30 13.35 -3.02
CA VAL A 376 -5.51 14.03 -4.06
C VAL A 376 -6.28 15.26 -4.55
N LEU A 377 -7.54 15.13 -4.99
CA LEU A 377 -8.34 16.28 -5.42
C LEU A 377 -8.42 17.37 -4.35
N GLY A 378 -8.55 16.99 -3.07
CA GLY A 378 -8.53 17.91 -1.95
C GLY A 378 -7.20 18.67 -1.79
N ASP A 379 -6.07 18.01 -2.03
CA ASP A 379 -4.73 18.61 -1.99
C ASP A 379 -4.50 19.59 -3.15
N LEU A 380 -4.97 19.24 -4.34
CA LEU A 380 -4.93 20.11 -5.51
C LEU A 380 -5.73 21.41 -5.25
N PHE A 381 -6.94 21.30 -4.67
CA PHE A 381 -7.71 22.48 -4.28
C PHE A 381 -7.09 23.27 -3.12
N ALA A 382 -6.32 22.61 -2.24
CA ALA A 382 -5.57 23.27 -1.19
C ALA A 382 -4.32 23.99 -1.71
N GLY A 383 -3.89 23.71 -2.95
CA GLY A 383 -2.74 24.35 -3.58
C GLY A 383 -1.39 23.85 -3.06
N ARG A 384 -1.32 22.58 -2.63
CA ARG A 384 -0.09 21.90 -2.16
C ARG A 384 1.00 21.91 -3.24
N THR A 385 2.27 21.99 -2.83
CA THR A 385 3.43 21.97 -3.73
C THR A 385 3.71 20.59 -4.31
N ALA A 386 3.64 19.54 -3.48
CA ALA A 386 3.92 18.16 -3.88
C ALA A 386 2.88 17.19 -3.33
N VAL A 387 2.41 16.27 -4.16
CA VAL A 387 1.49 15.19 -3.76
C VAL A 387 2.02 13.88 -4.34
N TYR A 388 2.20 12.86 -3.49
CA TYR A 388 2.48 11.49 -3.93
C TYR A 388 1.31 10.59 -3.55
N ALA A 389 0.76 9.89 -4.52
CA ALA A 389 -0.37 9.00 -4.33
C ALA A 389 -0.14 7.65 -4.98
N ASP A 390 -0.42 6.58 -4.24
CA ASP A 390 -0.33 5.22 -4.72
C ASP A 390 -1.71 4.59 -4.94
N LEU A 391 -1.85 3.86 -6.05
CA LEU A 391 -3.08 3.23 -6.50
C LEU A 391 -2.87 1.71 -6.67
N VAL A 392 -2.91 0.99 -5.55
CA VAL A 392 -2.66 -0.47 -5.38
C VAL A 392 -3.58 -1.43 -6.17
N ALA A 393 -4.51 -0.91 -6.96
CA ALA A 393 -5.63 -1.69 -7.49
C ALA A 393 -5.20 -2.76 -8.51
N TYR A 394 -4.20 -2.45 -9.35
CA TYR A 394 -3.76 -3.36 -10.41
C TYR A 394 -2.99 -4.54 -9.84
N ASP A 395 -2.00 -4.27 -9.00
CA ASP A 395 -1.14 -5.27 -8.36
C ASP A 395 -1.94 -6.41 -7.68
N GLU A 396 -2.90 -6.05 -6.82
CA GLU A 396 -3.75 -7.01 -6.10
C GLU A 396 -4.56 -7.95 -7.03
N VAL A 397 -5.03 -7.42 -8.17
CA VAL A 397 -5.80 -8.21 -9.14
C VAL A 397 -4.88 -9.05 -10.03
N ALA A 398 -3.76 -8.48 -10.45
CA ALA A 398 -2.76 -9.13 -11.29
C ALA A 398 -2.11 -10.33 -10.58
N HIS A 399 -1.86 -10.22 -9.26
CA HIS A 399 -1.40 -11.34 -8.44
C HIS A 399 -2.28 -12.60 -8.51
N HIS A 400 -3.59 -12.42 -8.61
CA HIS A 400 -4.55 -13.53 -8.53
C HIS A 400 -5.13 -13.94 -9.88
N SER A 401 -5.12 -13.04 -10.86
CA SER A 401 -5.73 -13.24 -12.18
C SER A 401 -4.69 -13.34 -13.30
N GLY A 402 -3.45 -12.95 -13.04
CA GLY A 402 -2.38 -12.77 -14.02
C GLY A 402 -2.34 -11.33 -14.57
N PRO A 403 -1.14 -10.80 -14.88
CA PRO A 403 -0.95 -9.41 -15.31
C PRO A 403 -1.65 -9.10 -16.64
N HIS A 404 -1.63 -10.03 -17.60
CA HIS A 404 -2.26 -9.84 -18.91
C HIS A 404 -3.71 -10.34 -18.98
N SER A 405 -4.38 -10.45 -17.84
CA SER A 405 -5.75 -10.96 -17.79
C SER A 405 -6.79 -9.88 -18.10
N ARG A 406 -7.93 -10.28 -18.67
CA ARG A 406 -9.10 -9.39 -18.81
C ARG A 406 -9.60 -8.79 -17.51
N ASP A 407 -9.27 -9.40 -16.38
CA ASP A 407 -9.62 -8.87 -15.06
C ASP A 407 -8.71 -7.69 -14.69
N ALA A 408 -7.42 -7.77 -15.01
CA ALA A 408 -6.43 -6.70 -14.84
C ALA A 408 -6.66 -5.54 -15.83
N GLU A 409 -6.97 -5.82 -17.10
CA GLU A 409 -7.33 -4.81 -18.12
C GLU A 409 -8.48 -3.89 -17.63
N LYS A 410 -9.52 -4.46 -17.01
CA LYS A 410 -10.65 -3.69 -16.46
C LYS A 410 -10.26 -2.80 -15.28
N VAL A 411 -9.19 -3.16 -14.56
CA VAL A 411 -8.65 -2.29 -13.52
C VAL A 411 -7.91 -1.12 -14.15
N LEU A 412 -7.11 -1.36 -15.20
CA LEU A 412 -6.45 -0.29 -15.96
C LEU A 412 -7.45 0.72 -16.52
N GLU A 413 -8.57 0.27 -17.11
CA GLU A 413 -9.66 1.17 -17.55
C GLU A 413 -10.21 2.06 -16.43
N ARG A 414 -10.27 1.54 -15.20
CA ARG A 414 -10.76 2.30 -14.02
C ARG A 414 -9.72 3.27 -13.50
N LEU A 415 -8.46 2.86 -13.50
CA LEU A 415 -7.34 3.72 -13.14
C LEU A 415 -7.25 4.89 -14.12
N ASP A 416 -7.39 4.65 -15.42
CA ASP A 416 -7.40 5.72 -16.43
C ASP A 416 -8.55 6.72 -16.21
N ARG A 417 -9.75 6.25 -15.82
CA ARG A 417 -10.85 7.16 -15.44
C ARG A 417 -10.52 8.03 -14.22
N SER A 418 -9.78 7.50 -13.24
CA SER A 418 -9.29 8.28 -12.12
C SER A 418 -8.24 9.32 -12.55
N LEU A 419 -7.33 8.94 -13.46
CA LEU A 419 -6.33 9.85 -14.04
C LEU A 419 -7.02 10.99 -14.79
N ALA A 420 -8.01 10.68 -15.65
CA ALA A 420 -8.81 11.66 -16.37
C ALA A 420 -9.49 12.67 -15.42
N LEU A 421 -10.02 12.19 -14.30
CA LEU A 421 -10.64 13.04 -13.29
C LEU A 421 -9.62 13.97 -12.63
N ILE A 422 -8.45 13.45 -12.24
CA ILE A 422 -7.39 14.24 -11.62
C ILE A 422 -6.90 15.32 -12.60
N ALA A 423 -6.61 14.95 -13.85
CA ALA A 423 -6.18 15.86 -14.90
C ALA A 423 -7.20 16.99 -15.14
N LYS A 424 -8.48 16.64 -15.33
CA LYS A 424 -9.55 17.61 -15.53
C LYS A 424 -9.71 18.59 -14.35
N ILE A 425 -9.42 18.15 -13.13
CA ILE A 425 -9.50 19.00 -11.94
C ILE A 425 -8.25 19.87 -11.76
N ALA A 426 -7.06 19.36 -12.09
CA ALA A 426 -5.81 20.12 -12.08
C ALA A 426 -5.89 21.39 -12.94
N ASP A 427 -6.62 21.35 -14.07
CA ASP A 427 -6.85 22.52 -14.91
C ASP A 427 -7.65 23.63 -14.23
N ARG A 428 -8.37 23.33 -13.14
CA ARG A 428 -9.33 24.24 -12.48
C ARG A 428 -8.93 24.60 -11.05
N THR A 429 -7.74 24.22 -10.60
CA THR A 429 -7.27 24.46 -9.23
C THR A 429 -6.59 25.83 -9.09
N PRO A 430 -6.51 26.37 -7.86
CA PRO A 430 -5.88 27.68 -7.62
C PRO A 430 -4.39 27.75 -7.97
N ARG A 431 -3.70 26.60 -7.95
CA ARG A 431 -2.32 26.40 -8.40
C ARG A 431 -2.33 25.53 -9.65
N ALA A 432 -1.44 25.77 -10.61
CA ALA A 432 -1.22 24.89 -11.75
C ALA A 432 -0.46 23.62 -11.32
N TYR A 433 -0.76 22.47 -11.93
CA TYR A 433 -0.11 21.21 -11.56
C TYR A 433 0.49 20.49 -12.77
N ARG A 434 1.68 19.94 -12.57
CA ARG A 434 2.31 18.93 -13.43
C ARG A 434 1.95 17.55 -12.90
N ILE A 435 1.48 16.66 -13.76
CA ILE A 435 1.13 15.28 -13.39
C ILE A 435 2.21 14.35 -13.93
N VAL A 436 2.85 13.62 -13.03
CA VAL A 436 3.81 12.56 -13.31
C VAL A 436 3.16 11.24 -12.92
N LEU A 437 3.15 10.29 -13.84
CA LEU A 437 2.69 8.92 -13.60
C LEU A 437 3.92 8.03 -13.52
N LEU A 438 3.99 7.13 -12.55
CA LEU A 438 5.10 6.20 -12.41
C LEU A 438 4.62 4.83 -11.98
N SER A 439 5.50 3.85 -12.10
CA SER A 439 5.36 2.56 -11.42
C SER A 439 6.62 2.26 -10.63
N ASP A 440 6.44 1.52 -9.54
CA ASP A 440 7.48 1.06 -8.62
C ASP A 440 8.07 -0.29 -9.03
N HIS A 441 7.29 -1.14 -9.70
CA HIS A 441 7.70 -2.39 -10.35
C HIS A 441 6.64 -2.86 -11.37
N GLY A 442 6.98 -3.84 -12.20
CA GLY A 442 6.00 -4.55 -13.04
C GLY A 442 5.49 -5.84 -12.39
N GLN A 443 4.92 -6.74 -13.19
CA GLN A 443 4.65 -8.12 -12.78
C GLN A 443 4.94 -9.09 -13.92
N SER A 444 5.61 -10.20 -13.59
CA SER A 444 5.85 -11.31 -14.51
C SER A 444 4.79 -12.40 -14.33
N PRO A 445 4.23 -12.98 -15.40
CA PRO A 445 3.27 -14.07 -15.30
C PRO A 445 3.94 -15.39 -14.90
N GLY A 446 3.18 -16.34 -14.35
CA GLY A 446 3.67 -17.71 -14.19
C GLY A 446 2.83 -18.58 -13.29
N GLU A 447 3.03 -19.90 -13.40
CA GLU A 447 2.51 -20.82 -12.39
C GLU A 447 3.31 -20.67 -11.09
N THR A 448 2.68 -20.89 -9.94
CA THR A 448 3.42 -20.89 -8.67
C THR A 448 4.39 -22.07 -8.64
N PHE A 449 5.52 -21.92 -7.95
CA PHE A 449 6.50 -22.98 -7.75
C PHE A 449 5.84 -24.26 -7.20
N ALA A 450 4.96 -24.10 -6.20
CA ALA A 450 4.20 -25.21 -5.64
C ALA A 450 3.19 -25.83 -6.61
N GLY A 451 2.58 -25.03 -7.48
CA GLY A 451 1.69 -25.52 -8.53
C GLY A 451 2.44 -26.37 -9.55
N LYS A 452 3.61 -25.86 -10.00
CA LYS A 452 4.45 -26.50 -11.01
C LYS A 452 5.13 -27.78 -10.52
N TYR A 453 5.70 -27.75 -9.32
CA TYR A 453 6.57 -28.82 -8.80
C TYR A 453 5.94 -29.65 -7.67
N GLY A 454 4.74 -29.30 -7.20
CA GLY A 454 4.03 -30.06 -6.17
C GLY A 454 4.60 -29.93 -4.75
N LEU A 455 5.57 -29.03 -4.52
CA LEU A 455 6.22 -28.76 -3.24
C LEU A 455 6.58 -27.28 -3.11
N THR A 456 6.60 -26.73 -1.89
CA THR A 456 7.02 -25.34 -1.65
C THR A 456 8.53 -25.20 -1.53
N LEU A 457 9.05 -23.97 -1.64
CA LEU A 457 10.45 -23.70 -1.30
C LEU A 457 10.80 -24.19 0.12
N LYS A 458 9.89 -23.99 1.09
CA LYS A 458 10.06 -24.49 2.46
C LYS A 458 10.17 -26.02 2.50
N ASP A 459 9.35 -26.73 1.74
CA ASP A 459 9.43 -28.19 1.65
C ASP A 459 10.77 -28.64 1.02
N LEU A 460 11.23 -27.93 -0.01
CA LEU A 460 12.52 -28.20 -0.67
C LEU A 460 13.70 -27.98 0.28
N VAL A 461 13.69 -26.87 1.04
CA VAL A 461 14.72 -26.58 2.04
C VAL A 461 14.70 -27.64 3.14
N ARG A 462 13.53 -28.03 3.63
CA ARG A 462 13.42 -29.10 4.64
C ARG A 462 13.97 -30.43 4.10
N ALA A 463 13.66 -30.79 2.86
CA ALA A 463 14.21 -31.97 2.21
C ALA A 463 15.75 -31.91 2.14
N GLY A 464 16.31 -30.81 1.64
CA GLY A 464 17.75 -30.59 1.53
C GLY A 464 18.47 -30.54 2.88
N SER A 465 17.76 -30.12 3.94
CA SER A 465 18.26 -30.11 5.33
C SER A 465 18.09 -31.45 6.06
N GLY A 466 17.51 -32.48 5.44
CA GLY A 466 17.23 -33.77 6.10
C GLY A 466 16.10 -33.71 7.14
N LEU A 467 15.24 -32.69 7.08
CA LEU A 467 14.11 -32.49 7.99
C LEU A 467 12.83 -33.14 7.45
N PRO A 468 11.88 -33.53 8.31
CA PRO A 468 10.62 -34.12 7.88
C PRO A 468 9.84 -33.18 6.95
N VAL A 469 9.48 -33.65 5.76
CA VAL A 469 8.66 -32.92 4.79
C VAL A 469 7.19 -33.33 4.95
N PRO A 470 6.24 -32.40 5.04
CA PRO A 470 4.82 -32.73 5.04
C PRO A 470 4.41 -33.53 3.79
N ARG A 471 3.53 -34.53 3.93
CA ARG A 471 3.01 -35.33 2.80
C ARG A 471 2.21 -34.53 1.77
N ARG A 472 1.86 -33.28 2.09
CA ARG A 472 1.17 -32.34 1.20
C ARG A 472 1.82 -30.98 1.35
N ALA A 473 2.19 -30.37 0.22
CA ALA A 473 2.69 -29.00 0.18
C ALA A 473 1.70 -28.07 0.88
N GLN A 474 2.14 -27.45 1.98
CA GLN A 474 1.37 -26.41 2.64
C GLN A 474 1.51 -25.14 1.84
N ARG A 475 0.43 -24.40 1.65
CA ARG A 475 0.45 -23.20 0.78
C ARG A 475 1.17 -22.05 1.47
N THR A 476 2.13 -21.45 0.78
CA THR A 476 2.75 -20.19 1.19
C THR A 476 1.80 -19.04 0.88
N ARG A 477 1.27 -18.38 1.93
CA ARG A 477 0.36 -17.24 1.75
C ARG A 477 1.09 -16.09 1.06
N SER A 478 0.44 -15.55 0.03
CA SER A 478 0.83 -14.35 -0.70
C SER A 478 0.88 -13.12 0.20
N ALA A 479 2.01 -12.40 0.13
CA ALA A 479 2.15 -11.00 0.49
C ALA A 479 1.11 -10.18 -0.28
N SER A 480 0.31 -9.38 0.43
CA SER A 480 -0.70 -8.51 -0.16
C SER A 480 -0.89 -7.31 0.75
N GLU A 481 -0.51 -6.14 0.26
CA GLU A 481 -0.62 -4.89 1.01
C GLU A 481 -2.08 -4.58 1.34
N ALA A 482 -2.98 -4.78 0.38
CA ALA A 482 -4.41 -4.62 0.57
C ALA A 482 -4.97 -5.55 1.67
N ARG A 483 -4.53 -6.81 1.70
CA ARG A 483 -4.92 -7.77 2.75
C ARG A 483 -4.42 -7.34 4.12
N ASP A 484 -3.18 -6.86 4.19
CA ASP A 484 -2.57 -6.42 5.44
C ASP A 484 -3.18 -5.12 5.94
N ALA A 485 -3.48 -4.16 5.05
CA ALA A 485 -4.25 -2.96 5.34
C ALA A 485 -5.63 -3.30 5.93
N VAL A 486 -6.35 -4.28 5.35
CA VAL A 486 -7.62 -4.76 5.89
C VAL A 486 -7.46 -5.38 7.28
N ARG A 487 -6.40 -6.16 7.53
CA ARG A 487 -6.13 -6.74 8.85
C ARG A 487 -5.82 -5.69 9.91
N ILE A 488 -5.01 -4.69 9.56
CA ILE A 488 -4.70 -3.56 10.42
C ILE A 488 -5.97 -2.80 10.78
N ALA A 489 -6.83 -2.54 9.78
CA ALA A 489 -8.13 -1.91 10.02
C ALA A 489 -9.01 -2.75 10.97
N LEU A 490 -8.92 -4.09 10.89
CA LEU A 490 -9.58 -5.06 11.77
C LEU A 490 -8.92 -5.24 13.14
N HIS A 491 -7.84 -4.50 13.46
CA HIS A 491 -7.00 -4.71 14.65
C HIS A 491 -6.52 -6.17 14.78
N ARG A 492 -6.33 -6.85 13.64
CA ARG A 492 -5.76 -8.20 13.58
C ARG A 492 -4.27 -8.09 13.29
N PRO A 493 -3.43 -8.92 13.92
CA PRO A 493 -2.01 -8.93 13.63
C PRO A 493 -1.78 -9.27 12.15
N VAL A 494 -0.91 -8.48 11.51
CA VAL A 494 -0.33 -8.82 10.21
C VAL A 494 0.60 -10.00 10.46
N GLU A 495 0.20 -11.19 10.02
CA GLU A 495 0.91 -12.44 10.33
C GLU A 495 2.32 -12.39 9.73
N GLY A 496 3.32 -12.68 10.55
CA GLY A 496 4.72 -12.85 10.14
C GLY A 496 5.20 -14.27 10.15
N GLY A 497 4.31 -15.18 9.78
CA GLY A 497 4.50 -16.59 10.08
C GLY A 497 4.29 -16.83 11.57
N VAL A 498 3.05 -16.72 12.04
CA VAL A 498 2.68 -17.13 13.41
C VAL A 498 2.92 -18.65 13.61
N ASP A 499 3.16 -19.39 12.52
CA ASP A 499 3.60 -20.80 12.54
C ASP A 499 5.12 -20.99 12.74
N GLU A 500 5.94 -19.94 12.85
CA GLU A 500 7.40 -20.06 13.04
C GLU A 500 7.86 -19.95 14.50
N GLN A 501 7.00 -19.47 15.42
CA GLN A 501 7.30 -19.46 16.86
C GLN A 501 7.45 -20.85 17.49
N ALA A 502 7.04 -21.92 16.80
CA ALA A 502 7.18 -23.30 17.27
C ALA A 502 8.31 -24.09 16.54
N ALA A 503 9.03 -23.46 15.61
CA ALA A 503 10.20 -24.08 15.01
C ALA A 503 11.32 -24.14 16.06
N LYS A 504 11.99 -25.29 16.16
CA LYS A 504 13.21 -25.38 16.97
C LYS A 504 14.19 -24.34 16.43
N LEU A 505 14.98 -23.70 17.30
CA LEU A 505 16.01 -22.73 16.88
C LEU A 505 16.96 -23.27 15.80
N SER A 506 17.09 -24.60 15.69
CA SER A 506 17.87 -25.32 14.70
C SER A 506 17.25 -25.44 13.31
N ASP A 507 15.95 -25.16 13.16
CA ASP A 507 15.22 -25.28 11.89
C ASP A 507 15.42 -23.98 11.06
N PRO A 508 15.62 -24.09 9.74
CA PRO A 508 15.74 -22.93 8.87
C PRO A 508 14.42 -22.16 8.77
N ILE A 509 14.51 -20.83 8.83
CA ILE A 509 13.42 -19.92 8.48
C ILE A 509 13.45 -19.71 6.97
N VAL A 510 12.31 -19.90 6.31
CA VAL A 510 12.18 -19.80 4.85
C VAL A 510 11.08 -18.81 4.51
N LEU A 511 11.47 -17.66 3.97
CA LEU A 511 10.57 -16.57 3.63
C LEU A 511 10.52 -16.39 2.11
N ALA A 512 9.32 -16.37 1.55
CA ALA A 512 9.08 -16.16 0.13
C ALA A 512 8.64 -14.71 -0.14
N SER A 513 9.12 -14.06 -1.18
CA SER A 513 8.79 -12.68 -1.51
C SER A 513 8.59 -12.63 -3.04
N GLY A 514 7.41 -13.03 -3.50
CA GLY A 514 7.14 -13.31 -4.91
C GLY A 514 7.97 -14.48 -5.43
N ASN A 515 8.82 -14.22 -6.43
CA ASN A 515 9.76 -15.20 -6.99
C ASN A 515 11.18 -15.12 -6.38
N LEU A 516 11.35 -14.34 -5.31
CA LEU A 516 12.54 -14.29 -4.47
C LEU A 516 12.32 -15.09 -3.18
N GLY A 517 13.31 -15.87 -2.75
CA GLY A 517 13.31 -16.65 -1.52
C GLY A 517 14.48 -16.27 -0.62
N LEU A 518 14.26 -16.28 0.69
CA LEU A 518 15.25 -15.95 1.71
C LEU A 518 15.28 -17.08 2.73
N ILE A 519 16.46 -17.63 2.97
CA ILE A 519 16.67 -18.71 3.94
C ILE A 519 17.66 -18.23 4.99
N SER A 520 17.27 -18.33 6.26
CA SER A 520 18.11 -17.96 7.39
C SER A 520 18.15 -19.08 8.44
N PHE A 521 19.32 -19.33 9.01
CA PHE A 521 19.57 -20.26 10.11
C PHE A 521 19.68 -19.48 11.43
N PRO A 522 18.65 -19.50 12.30
CA PRO A 522 18.60 -18.64 13.48
C PRO A 522 19.67 -18.92 14.53
N ASP A 523 20.25 -20.12 14.52
CA ASP A 523 21.28 -20.55 15.46
C ASP A 523 22.71 -20.23 15.00
N ILE A 524 22.89 -19.76 13.76
CA ILE A 524 24.19 -19.31 13.24
C ILE A 524 24.24 -17.78 13.33
N GLY A 525 25.19 -17.24 14.11
CA GLY A 525 25.42 -15.80 14.23
C GLY A 525 25.98 -15.18 12.96
N GLY A 526 25.48 -13.99 12.59
CA GLY A 526 25.80 -13.35 11.31
C GLY A 526 25.33 -14.16 10.10
N ARG A 527 25.80 -13.80 8.90
CA ARG A 527 25.49 -14.53 7.67
C ARG A 527 26.23 -15.87 7.63
N ALA A 528 25.52 -16.99 7.49
CA ALA A 528 26.14 -18.31 7.41
C ALA A 528 26.96 -18.45 6.13
N SER A 529 28.14 -19.06 6.24
CA SER A 529 28.96 -19.40 5.07
C SER A 529 28.48 -20.68 4.41
N ARG A 530 28.79 -20.84 3.13
CA ARG A 530 28.61 -22.07 2.35
C ARG A 530 29.21 -23.25 3.11
N GLU A 531 30.43 -23.12 3.60
CA GLU A 531 31.16 -24.19 4.27
C GLU A 531 30.46 -24.61 5.58
N GLN A 532 29.89 -23.65 6.32
CA GLN A 532 29.04 -23.93 7.48
C GLN A 532 27.73 -24.64 7.09
N ILE A 533 27.07 -24.18 6.02
CA ILE A 533 25.83 -24.76 5.52
C ILE A 533 26.06 -26.19 5.02
N ASP A 534 27.10 -26.43 4.21
CA ASP A 534 27.43 -27.75 3.66
C ASP A 534 27.82 -28.75 4.77
N ARG A 535 28.52 -28.30 5.82
CA ARG A 535 28.83 -29.16 6.97
C ARG A 535 27.59 -29.62 7.73
N ARG A 536 26.57 -28.76 7.82
CA ARG A 536 25.35 -29.03 8.60
C ARG A 536 24.25 -29.69 7.76
N HIS A 537 24.15 -29.31 6.49
CA HIS A 537 23.13 -29.72 5.54
C HIS A 537 23.77 -30.02 4.17
N PRO A 538 24.53 -31.13 4.03
CA PRO A 538 25.37 -31.39 2.85
C PRO A 538 24.64 -31.46 1.50
N ALA A 539 23.32 -31.73 1.52
CA ALA A 539 22.50 -31.82 0.33
C ALA A 539 21.77 -30.52 -0.01
N LEU A 540 21.76 -29.50 0.86
CA LEU A 540 20.87 -28.36 0.72
C LEU A 540 21.20 -27.48 -0.49
N LEU A 541 22.43 -26.98 -0.57
CA LEU A 541 22.81 -26.06 -1.65
C LEU A 541 22.77 -26.73 -3.02
N SER A 542 23.24 -27.98 -3.11
CA SER A 542 23.19 -28.78 -4.33
C SER A 542 21.75 -29.11 -4.75
N THR A 543 20.85 -29.42 -3.81
CA THR A 543 19.42 -29.64 -4.09
C THR A 543 18.76 -28.38 -4.63
N LEU A 544 19.02 -27.23 -4.01
CA LEU A 544 18.43 -25.95 -4.44
C LEU A 544 18.99 -25.51 -5.80
N ALA A 545 20.32 -25.49 -5.98
CA ALA A 545 20.96 -24.98 -7.19
C ALA A 545 20.64 -25.80 -8.45
N ASN A 546 20.40 -27.12 -8.29
CA ASN A 546 20.06 -28.00 -9.42
C ASN A 546 18.55 -28.18 -9.63
N HIS A 547 17.70 -27.56 -8.80
CA HIS A 547 16.26 -27.68 -8.98
C HIS A 547 15.81 -26.84 -10.20
N PRO A 548 15.06 -27.40 -11.16
CA PRO A 548 14.70 -26.70 -12.41
C PRO A 548 13.82 -25.44 -12.19
N GLY A 549 13.22 -25.33 -11.01
CA GLY A 549 12.44 -24.15 -10.59
C GLY A 549 13.26 -23.00 -10.00
N ILE A 550 14.56 -23.18 -9.80
CA ILE A 550 15.47 -22.20 -9.21
C ILE A 550 16.44 -21.75 -10.29
N GLY A 551 16.63 -20.44 -10.43
CA GLY A 551 17.56 -19.87 -11.40
C GLY A 551 18.98 -19.83 -10.84
N PHE A 552 19.13 -19.28 -9.64
CA PHE A 552 20.42 -19.19 -8.96
C PHE A 552 20.25 -18.96 -7.45
N LEU A 553 21.34 -19.18 -6.72
CA LEU A 553 21.48 -18.86 -5.29
C LEU A 553 22.59 -17.84 -5.10
N LEU A 554 22.46 -16.97 -4.11
CA LEU A 554 23.57 -16.18 -3.59
C LEU A 554 23.90 -16.64 -2.16
N VAL A 555 25.15 -17.01 -1.93
CA VAL A 555 25.67 -17.48 -0.63
C VAL A 555 27.04 -16.85 -0.32
N ARG A 556 27.36 -16.69 0.96
CA ARG A 556 28.71 -16.26 1.38
C ARG A 556 29.65 -17.45 1.36
N SER A 557 30.86 -17.37 0.80
CA SER A 557 31.94 -18.35 1.02
C SER A 557 33.05 -17.74 1.87
N GLU A 558 33.69 -18.56 2.70
CA GLU A 558 34.89 -18.19 3.45
C GLU A 558 36.13 -18.07 2.55
N GLU A 559 36.18 -18.78 1.42
CA GLU A 559 37.33 -18.86 0.53
C GLU A 559 37.31 -17.77 -0.57
N HIS A 560 36.16 -17.60 -1.22
CA HIS A 560 36.04 -16.76 -2.43
C HIS A 560 35.26 -15.45 -2.21
N GLY A 561 34.89 -15.15 -0.96
CA GLY A 561 33.84 -14.17 -0.68
C GLY A 561 32.49 -14.71 -1.13
N SER A 562 31.50 -13.85 -1.37
CA SER A 562 30.19 -14.34 -1.81
C SER A 562 30.23 -14.90 -3.24
N VAL A 563 29.47 -15.97 -3.47
CA VAL A 563 29.39 -16.67 -4.76
C VAL A 563 27.94 -16.87 -5.19
N VAL A 564 27.73 -16.90 -6.51
CA VAL A 564 26.46 -17.31 -7.12
C VAL A 564 26.56 -18.77 -7.52
N LEU A 565 25.60 -19.58 -7.06
CA LEU A 565 25.46 -20.99 -7.43
C LEU A 565 24.33 -21.16 -8.43
N GLY A 566 24.56 -21.98 -9.45
CA GLY A 566 23.58 -22.28 -10.49
C GLY A 566 23.50 -23.77 -10.85
N PRO A 567 22.65 -24.12 -11.84
CA PRO A 567 22.48 -25.50 -12.27
C PRO A 567 23.79 -26.09 -12.85
N GLY A 568 23.94 -27.41 -12.76
CA GLY A 568 25.09 -28.11 -13.33
C GLY A 568 26.40 -27.90 -12.56
N GLY A 569 26.32 -27.42 -11.31
CA GLY A 569 27.48 -27.14 -10.47
C GLY A 569 28.17 -25.81 -10.79
N ALA A 570 27.49 -24.90 -11.50
CA ALA A 570 28.01 -23.57 -11.76
C ALA A 570 28.24 -22.81 -10.44
N GLU A 571 29.42 -22.22 -10.32
CA GLU A 571 29.83 -21.42 -9.17
C GLU A 571 30.64 -20.24 -9.70
N VAL A 572 30.19 -19.01 -9.41
CA VAL A 572 30.82 -17.78 -9.91
C VAL A 572 31.00 -16.82 -8.75
N PRO A 573 32.24 -16.39 -8.41
CA PRO A 573 32.48 -15.34 -7.43
C PRO A 573 31.77 -14.04 -7.81
N ILE A 574 31.29 -13.28 -6.81
CA ILE A 574 30.58 -12.01 -7.06
C ILE A 574 31.38 -11.03 -7.92
N ALA A 575 32.70 -10.98 -7.72
CA ALA A 575 33.59 -10.11 -8.46
C ALA A 575 33.60 -10.43 -9.97
N GLU A 576 33.35 -11.68 -10.33
CA GLU A 576 33.43 -12.21 -11.70
C GLU A 576 32.06 -12.32 -12.39
N LEU A 577 30.96 -11.92 -11.72
CA LEU A 577 29.62 -12.02 -12.31
C LEU A 577 29.52 -11.26 -13.63
N SER A 578 28.87 -11.90 -14.60
CA SER A 578 28.59 -11.32 -15.91
C SER A 578 27.10 -11.42 -16.20
N ASP A 579 26.57 -10.45 -16.93
CA ASP A 579 25.22 -10.51 -17.50
C ASP A 579 25.17 -11.28 -18.82
N GLU A 580 26.34 -11.61 -19.41
CA GLU A 580 26.44 -12.28 -20.71
C GLU A 580 26.61 -13.80 -20.57
N GLU A 581 27.21 -14.26 -19.48
CA GLU A 581 27.58 -15.65 -19.26
C GLU A 581 27.19 -16.15 -17.86
N GLY A 582 27.11 -17.47 -17.71
CA GLY A 582 26.82 -18.11 -16.42
C GLY A 582 25.34 -18.05 -16.00
N PRO A 583 25.05 -18.30 -14.72
CA PRO A 583 23.67 -18.46 -14.22
C PRO A 583 22.79 -17.21 -14.36
N LEU A 584 23.39 -16.02 -14.49
CA LEU A 584 22.66 -14.75 -14.56
C LEU A 584 22.30 -14.33 -15.99
N ALA A 585 22.87 -14.97 -17.02
CA ALA A 585 22.74 -14.53 -18.42
C ALA A 585 21.29 -14.39 -18.89
N VAL A 586 20.38 -15.24 -18.41
CA VAL A 586 18.97 -15.21 -18.80
C VAL A 586 18.19 -14.04 -18.20
N PHE A 587 18.66 -13.43 -17.11
CA PHE A 587 17.96 -12.35 -16.41
C PHE A 587 18.19 -10.97 -17.05
N GLY A 588 19.16 -10.88 -17.97
CA GLY A 588 19.45 -9.69 -18.75
C GLY A 588 20.30 -8.66 -18.02
N ALA A 589 20.54 -7.54 -18.70
CA ALA A 589 21.47 -6.52 -18.24
C ALA A 589 21.10 -5.95 -16.85
N GLY A 590 22.11 -5.73 -16.02
CA GLY A 590 22.02 -5.20 -14.67
C GLY A 590 21.76 -6.25 -13.58
N ALA A 591 21.63 -7.54 -13.94
CA ALA A 591 21.39 -8.61 -12.97
C ALA A 591 22.60 -8.80 -12.04
N ALA A 592 23.82 -8.85 -12.60
CA ALA A 592 25.05 -8.98 -11.84
C ALA A 592 25.25 -7.82 -10.84
N ASP A 593 24.97 -6.58 -11.26
CA ASP A 593 25.09 -5.40 -10.41
C ASP A 593 24.02 -5.36 -9.31
N ALA A 594 22.79 -5.80 -9.61
CA ALA A 594 21.74 -5.94 -8.61
C ALA A 594 22.13 -6.97 -7.54
N VAL A 595 22.70 -8.11 -7.94
CA VAL A 595 23.20 -9.15 -7.02
C VAL A 595 24.37 -8.62 -6.18
N ARG A 596 25.36 -7.97 -6.80
CA ARG A 596 26.48 -7.31 -6.10
C ARG A 596 26.00 -6.34 -5.05
N ARG A 597 25.05 -5.46 -5.40
CA ARG A 597 24.51 -4.45 -4.49
C ARG A 597 23.83 -5.11 -3.28
N THR A 598 22.95 -6.08 -3.52
CA THR A 598 22.25 -6.77 -2.41
C THR A 598 23.20 -7.55 -1.51
N ASP A 599 24.30 -8.10 -2.02
CA ASP A 599 25.30 -8.80 -1.19
C ASP A 599 25.94 -7.90 -0.13
N THR A 600 25.97 -6.58 -0.37
CA THR A 600 26.49 -5.59 0.59
C THR A 600 25.54 -5.32 1.76
N PHE A 601 24.29 -5.79 1.70
CA PHE A 601 23.30 -5.48 2.73
C PHE A 601 23.58 -6.26 4.01
N PRO A 602 23.63 -5.59 5.18
CA PRO A 602 23.82 -6.25 6.47
C PRO A 602 22.84 -7.40 6.75
N HIS A 603 21.56 -7.25 6.38
CA HIS A 603 20.53 -8.26 6.61
C HIS A 603 20.21 -9.11 5.37
N VAL A 604 21.13 -9.23 4.41
CA VAL A 604 21.02 -10.24 3.35
C VAL A 604 20.92 -11.63 3.99
N ALA A 605 20.07 -12.50 3.43
CA ALA A 605 19.86 -13.83 3.99
C ALA A 605 21.12 -14.72 3.85
N ASP A 606 21.15 -15.82 4.61
CA ASP A 606 22.22 -16.81 4.49
C ASP A 606 22.24 -17.41 3.08
N ILE A 607 21.05 -17.67 2.53
CA ILE A 607 20.86 -18.05 1.14
C ILE A 607 19.74 -17.16 0.57
N MET A 608 20.09 -16.35 -0.44
CA MET A 608 19.08 -15.73 -1.31
C MET A 608 18.82 -16.66 -2.49
N VAL A 609 17.56 -16.82 -2.86
CA VAL A 609 17.10 -17.76 -3.90
C VAL A 609 16.28 -17.00 -4.93
N ASN A 610 16.75 -16.90 -6.18
CA ASN A 610 15.90 -16.42 -7.26
C ASN A 610 15.29 -17.62 -7.98
N SER A 611 13.98 -17.60 -8.24
CA SER A 611 13.39 -18.65 -9.07
C SER A 611 13.87 -18.56 -10.52
N MET A 612 13.58 -19.60 -11.30
CA MET A 612 13.88 -19.60 -12.73
C MET A 612 13.17 -18.44 -13.46
N TYR A 613 13.75 -18.04 -14.60
CA TYR A 613 13.13 -17.15 -15.57
C TYR A 613 13.19 -17.76 -16.98
N ASP A 614 12.05 -17.81 -17.68
CA ASP A 614 11.95 -18.27 -19.06
C ASP A 614 11.78 -17.05 -19.98
N PRO A 615 12.82 -16.66 -20.74
CA PRO A 615 12.76 -15.50 -21.63
C PRO A 615 11.81 -15.69 -22.81
N GLY A 616 11.52 -16.93 -23.22
CA GLY A 616 10.61 -17.21 -24.33
C GLY A 616 9.15 -16.94 -23.99
N THR A 617 8.77 -17.14 -22.72
CA THR A 617 7.39 -16.92 -22.25
C THR A 617 7.25 -15.72 -21.33
N GLY A 618 8.37 -15.14 -20.87
CA GLY A 618 8.38 -14.09 -19.86
C GLY A 618 8.08 -14.60 -18.44
N THR A 619 8.04 -15.92 -18.23
CA THR A 619 7.49 -16.50 -16.99
C THR A 619 8.52 -16.68 -15.88
N VAL A 620 8.04 -16.53 -14.65
CA VAL A 620 8.78 -16.85 -13.41
C VAL A 620 7.92 -17.72 -12.50
N HIS A 621 8.55 -18.50 -11.60
CA HIS A 621 7.81 -19.29 -10.62
C HIS A 621 7.79 -18.60 -9.27
N ALA A 622 6.64 -18.07 -8.87
CA ALA A 622 6.45 -17.47 -7.54
C ALA A 622 6.55 -18.55 -6.46
N PHE A 623 7.32 -18.29 -5.40
CA PHE A 623 7.35 -19.13 -4.20
C PHE A 623 6.10 -18.94 -3.32
N GLU A 624 5.28 -17.94 -3.64
CA GLU A 624 3.99 -17.63 -3.01
C GLU A 624 2.79 -18.04 -3.88
N GLU A 625 1.58 -18.02 -3.30
CA GLU A 625 0.32 -18.24 -4.05
C GLU A 625 -0.08 -17.05 -4.94
N GLN A 626 0.77 -16.67 -5.90
CA GLN A 626 0.53 -15.60 -6.88
C GLN A 626 0.90 -16.05 -8.30
N ILE A 627 0.10 -15.67 -9.30
CA ILE A 627 0.33 -16.02 -10.72
C ILE A 627 0.71 -14.81 -11.60
N GLY A 628 0.52 -13.61 -11.08
CA GLY A 628 1.36 -12.46 -11.42
C GLY A 628 2.32 -12.25 -10.27
N SER A 629 3.62 -12.20 -10.53
CA SER A 629 4.65 -12.19 -9.49
C SER A 629 5.59 -11.02 -9.67
N HIS A 630 6.04 -10.49 -8.55
CA HIS A 630 7.16 -9.56 -8.49
C HIS A 630 7.97 -9.82 -7.21
N GLY A 631 9.26 -9.53 -7.25
CA GLY A 631 10.13 -9.44 -6.09
C GLY A 631 11.55 -9.95 -6.27
N GLY A 632 11.79 -10.69 -7.34
CA GLY A 632 13.13 -11.10 -7.76
C GLY A 632 13.46 -10.56 -9.15
N LEU A 633 14.48 -11.16 -9.76
CA LEU A 633 14.86 -10.87 -11.15
C LEU A 633 14.02 -11.69 -12.12
N GLY A 634 13.85 -11.15 -13.33
CA GLY A 634 13.35 -11.85 -14.52
C GLY A 634 11.98 -11.37 -15.01
N GLY A 635 11.86 -11.16 -16.31
CA GLY A 635 10.60 -10.76 -16.96
C GLY A 635 10.22 -9.30 -16.71
N GLU A 636 8.95 -8.98 -16.89
CA GLU A 636 8.42 -7.62 -16.85
C GLU A 636 8.43 -6.99 -15.44
N GLN A 637 8.56 -7.80 -14.37
CA GLN A 637 8.60 -7.31 -12.98
C GLN A 637 9.68 -6.25 -12.74
N SER A 638 10.81 -6.36 -13.43
CA SER A 638 11.96 -5.46 -13.28
C SER A 638 11.93 -4.28 -14.26
N ARG A 639 10.83 -4.06 -15.00
CA ARG A 639 10.69 -3.01 -16.03
C ARG A 639 9.55 -2.02 -15.75
N PRO A 640 9.58 -1.26 -14.64
CA PRO A 640 8.68 -0.13 -14.40
C PRO A 640 8.97 1.09 -15.29
N PHE A 641 8.22 2.18 -15.11
CA PHE A 641 8.28 3.37 -15.97
C PHE A 641 8.10 4.70 -15.21
N LEU A 642 8.53 5.78 -15.87
CA LEU A 642 8.17 7.17 -15.61
C LEU A 642 7.46 7.74 -16.84
N LEU A 643 6.26 8.27 -16.70
CA LEU A 643 5.52 9.02 -17.71
C LEU A 643 5.37 10.46 -17.23
N TRP A 644 6.11 11.37 -17.86
CA TRP A 644 6.38 12.70 -17.32
C TRP A 644 6.20 13.82 -18.37
N PRO A 645 5.77 15.04 -17.97
CA PRO A 645 5.54 16.14 -18.92
C PRO A 645 6.83 16.65 -19.55
N ARG A 646 6.86 16.88 -20.86
CA ARG A 646 8.05 17.32 -21.62
C ARG A 646 8.70 18.63 -21.16
N GLY A 647 8.02 19.42 -20.34
CA GLY A 647 8.56 20.66 -19.77
C GLY A 647 9.45 20.48 -18.53
N LEU A 648 9.67 19.23 -18.09
CA LEU A 648 10.66 18.90 -17.05
C LEU A 648 11.98 18.44 -17.70
N THR A 649 13.08 18.45 -16.96
CA THR A 649 14.35 17.92 -17.47
C THR A 649 14.27 16.40 -17.70
N ASP A 650 14.92 15.91 -18.75
CA ASP A 650 14.92 14.47 -19.06
C ASP A 650 15.61 13.68 -17.93
N PRO A 651 15.02 12.58 -17.43
CA PRO A 651 15.63 11.78 -16.38
C PRO A 651 17.07 11.32 -16.68
N LEU A 652 17.38 11.02 -17.94
CA LEU A 652 18.73 10.58 -18.33
C LEU A 652 19.73 11.73 -18.30
N ASP A 653 19.31 12.93 -18.68
CA ASP A 653 20.13 14.14 -18.58
C ASP A 653 20.45 14.48 -17.12
N ILE A 654 19.48 14.28 -16.21
CA ILE A 654 19.70 14.46 -14.76
C ILE A 654 20.78 13.50 -14.26
N MET A 655 20.69 12.22 -14.62
CA MET A 655 21.69 11.22 -14.19
C MET A 655 23.08 11.47 -14.79
N ALA A 656 23.14 11.93 -16.05
CA ALA A 656 24.39 12.27 -16.71
C ALA A 656 25.08 13.48 -16.04
N ALA A 657 24.31 14.51 -15.68
CA ALA A 657 24.81 15.69 -15.00
C ALA A 657 25.37 15.36 -13.61
N GLU A 658 24.64 14.57 -12.80
CA GLU A 658 25.10 14.14 -11.47
C GLU A 658 26.39 13.31 -11.55
N SER A 659 26.49 12.45 -12.56
CA SER A 659 27.67 11.61 -12.77
C SER A 659 28.89 12.46 -13.15
N ALA A 660 28.70 13.51 -13.95
CA ALA A 660 29.75 14.47 -14.30
C ALA A 660 30.17 15.34 -13.10
N GLU A 661 29.23 15.74 -12.23
CA GLU A 661 29.52 16.51 -11.01
C GLU A 661 30.23 15.67 -9.94
N SER A 662 30.02 14.36 -9.93
CA SER A 662 30.65 13.42 -8.99
C SER A 662 32.04 12.93 -9.43
N ALA A 663 32.44 13.21 -10.67
CA ALA A 663 33.76 12.84 -11.20
C ALA A 663 34.84 13.83 -10.74
N GLU A 664 36.00 13.31 -10.32
CA GLU A 664 37.15 14.13 -9.91
C GLU A 664 37.71 14.95 -11.10
N PRO A 665 38.23 16.18 -10.88
CA PRO A 665 38.76 17.02 -11.96
C PRO A 665 39.97 16.35 -12.64
N GLY A 666 39.79 15.85 -13.87
CA GLY A 666 40.85 15.25 -14.69
C GLY A 666 40.56 13.84 -15.21
N GLU A 667 39.47 13.20 -14.74
CA GLU A 667 38.98 11.96 -15.31
C GLU A 667 38.11 12.27 -16.54
N SER A 668 38.46 11.71 -17.71
CA SER A 668 37.63 11.86 -18.90
C SER A 668 36.27 11.22 -18.62
N VAL A 669 35.21 12.02 -18.57
CA VAL A 669 33.81 11.56 -18.52
C VAL A 669 33.45 10.96 -19.88
N SER A 670 34.01 9.79 -20.14
CA SER A 670 33.58 8.86 -21.17
C SER A 670 33.35 7.49 -20.54
N ALA A 671 32.84 7.46 -19.30
CA ALA A 671 32.15 6.28 -18.82
C ALA A 671 30.92 6.13 -19.73
N PRO A 672 30.87 5.13 -20.62
CA PRO A 672 29.73 4.96 -21.48
C PRO A 672 28.52 4.76 -20.58
N VAL A 673 27.42 5.42 -20.92
CA VAL A 673 26.09 4.98 -20.54
C VAL A 673 26.09 3.45 -20.62
N PRO A 674 25.86 2.71 -19.52
CA PRO A 674 26.04 1.26 -19.49
C PRO A 674 25.23 0.64 -20.64
N PRO A 675 25.69 -0.46 -21.26
CA PRO A 675 24.98 -1.04 -22.39
C PRO A 675 23.51 -1.30 -21.99
N GLY A 676 22.58 -0.53 -22.59
CA GLY A 676 21.16 -0.51 -22.21
C GLY A 676 20.61 0.82 -21.62
N GLY A 677 21.46 1.81 -21.31
CA GLY A 677 21.18 3.24 -21.16
C GLY A 677 19.93 3.78 -20.47
N GLY A 678 19.39 3.06 -19.48
CA GLY A 678 18.23 3.46 -18.70
C GLY A 678 18.53 3.81 -17.25
N LEU A 679 17.55 4.39 -16.57
CA LEU A 679 17.54 4.58 -15.10
C LEU A 679 17.63 3.22 -14.38
N VAL A 680 18.44 3.13 -13.32
CA VAL A 680 18.64 1.90 -12.54
C VAL A 680 18.42 2.17 -11.06
N GLY A 681 17.57 1.36 -10.44
CA GLY A 681 17.25 1.41 -9.02
C GLY A 681 16.30 2.55 -8.65
N ALA A 682 15.57 2.33 -7.57
CA ALA A 682 14.58 3.30 -7.08
C ALA A 682 15.24 4.58 -6.51
N GLU A 683 16.51 4.52 -6.12
CA GLU A 683 17.29 5.69 -5.65
C GLU A 683 17.56 6.68 -6.80
N ALA A 684 17.77 6.20 -8.03
CA ALA A 684 17.88 7.07 -9.20
C ALA A 684 16.56 7.80 -9.48
N VAL A 685 15.44 7.09 -9.34
CA VAL A 685 14.10 7.69 -9.46
C VAL A 685 13.90 8.77 -8.40
N HIS A 686 14.31 8.56 -7.15
CA HIS A 686 14.25 9.59 -6.12
C HIS A 686 14.98 10.88 -6.53
N ARG A 687 16.19 10.77 -7.08
CA ARG A 687 16.98 11.93 -7.53
C ARG A 687 16.30 12.69 -8.67
N VAL A 688 15.76 11.97 -9.65
CA VAL A 688 14.95 12.56 -10.75
C VAL A 688 13.76 13.35 -10.20
N LEU A 689 12.99 12.75 -9.29
CA LEU A 689 11.81 13.37 -8.69
C LEU A 689 12.19 14.60 -7.85
N THR A 690 13.26 14.51 -7.07
CA THR A 690 13.81 15.63 -6.29
C THR A 690 14.23 16.78 -7.21
N ARG A 691 14.90 16.48 -8.32
CA ARG A 691 15.30 17.49 -9.30
C ARG A 691 14.08 18.18 -9.94
N TRP A 692 13.06 17.44 -10.33
CA TRP A 692 11.82 18.03 -10.86
C TRP A 692 11.08 18.92 -9.85
N LEU A 693 11.13 18.57 -8.56
CA LEU A 693 10.60 19.44 -7.50
C LEU A 693 11.42 20.72 -7.35
N GLN A 694 12.75 20.63 -7.42
CA GLN A 694 13.64 21.80 -7.38
C GLN A 694 13.41 22.74 -8.57
N GLU A 695 13.22 22.20 -9.79
CA GLU A 695 12.87 22.98 -10.99
C GLU A 695 11.53 23.71 -10.84
N SER A 696 10.61 23.11 -10.08
CA SER A 696 9.24 23.62 -9.93
C SER A 696 9.10 24.58 -8.74
N SER A 697 9.98 24.57 -7.74
CA SER A 697 9.78 25.34 -6.50
C SER A 697 11.07 25.87 -5.85
N GLY A 698 12.22 25.75 -6.52
CA GLY A 698 13.54 26.14 -6.00
C GLY A 698 14.15 25.13 -5.02
N PRO A 699 15.38 25.36 -4.53
CA PRO A 699 16.06 24.48 -3.59
C PRO A 699 15.22 24.25 -2.33
N GLN A 700 14.98 22.99 -2.00
CA GLN A 700 14.25 22.60 -0.80
C GLN A 700 15.27 22.40 0.34
N VAL A 701 15.38 23.35 1.28
CA VAL A 701 16.30 23.24 2.43
C VAL A 701 15.50 22.76 3.66
N PRO A 702 15.81 21.58 4.24
CA PRO A 702 15.13 21.10 5.42
C PRO A 702 15.32 22.03 6.62
N VAL A 703 14.22 22.41 7.29
CA VAL A 703 14.31 23.11 8.58
C VAL A 703 14.66 22.07 9.66
N ARG A 704 15.60 22.43 10.55
CA ARG A 704 16.15 21.57 11.61
C ARG A 704 15.08 20.81 12.40
N ALA A 705 15.48 19.63 12.89
CA ALA A 705 14.68 18.64 13.59
C ALA A 705 14.00 19.16 14.87
N GLU A 706 12.82 19.75 14.74
CA GLU A 706 11.82 19.75 15.81
C GLU A 706 10.63 18.89 15.36
N GLY A 707 10.59 17.64 15.82
CA GLY A 707 9.43 16.75 15.63
C GLY A 707 9.70 15.27 15.35
N PHE A 708 10.97 14.86 15.21
CA PHE A 708 11.37 13.45 15.11
C PHE A 708 12.42 13.08 16.15
N ALA A 709 12.19 13.45 17.41
CA ALA A 709 12.66 12.60 18.49
C ALA A 709 11.75 11.36 18.48
N GLY A 710 12.23 10.25 17.92
CA GLY A 710 11.59 8.97 18.13
C GLY A 710 11.42 8.77 19.63
N ALA A 711 10.18 8.57 20.09
CA ALA A 711 10.01 8.02 21.43
C ALA A 711 10.82 6.71 21.45
N GLY A 712 11.67 6.55 22.47
CA GLY A 712 12.47 5.34 22.63
C GLY A 712 11.60 4.08 22.54
N PRO A 713 12.17 2.94 22.15
CA PRO A 713 11.44 1.70 21.99
C PRO A 713 10.61 1.45 23.25
N VAL A 714 9.29 1.39 23.08
CA VAL A 714 8.43 0.79 24.10
C VAL A 714 8.53 -0.70 23.83
N ASP A 715 9.59 -1.32 24.34
CA ASP A 715 9.62 -2.76 24.54
C ASP A 715 8.44 -3.06 25.46
N GLU A 716 7.34 -3.59 24.94
CA GLU A 716 6.31 -4.17 25.80
C GLU A 716 6.93 -5.44 26.43
N PRO A 717 7.14 -5.47 27.75
CA PRO A 717 7.56 -6.70 28.40
C PRO A 717 6.42 -7.71 28.29
N PHE A 718 6.77 -8.94 27.94
CA PHE A 718 5.86 -10.07 27.93
C PHE A 718 5.15 -10.19 29.31
N PRO A 719 3.84 -10.47 29.37
CA PRO A 719 3.15 -10.63 30.64
C PRO A 719 3.76 -11.82 31.41
N PRO A 720 4.12 -11.67 32.70
CA PRO A 720 4.70 -12.75 33.47
C PRO A 720 3.68 -13.87 33.62
N GLY A 721 4.09 -15.08 33.24
CA GLY A 721 3.35 -16.31 33.48
C GLY A 721 3.14 -16.54 34.98
N VAL A 722 1.98 -17.10 35.30
CA VAL A 722 1.49 -17.50 36.63
C VAL A 722 2.56 -18.31 37.40
N PRO A 723 2.72 -18.08 38.73
CA PRO A 723 3.80 -18.68 39.50
C PRO A 723 3.48 -20.11 39.95
N GLY A 724 4.46 -21.01 39.90
CA GLY A 724 4.37 -22.29 40.58
C GLY A 724 5.52 -23.26 40.29
N ALA A 725 6.29 -23.53 41.36
CA ALA A 725 7.23 -24.63 41.57
C ALA A 725 8.70 -24.43 41.14
N GLY A 726 9.51 -23.97 42.10
CA GLY A 726 10.94 -24.33 42.19
C GLY A 726 11.13 -25.81 42.60
N PRO A 727 12.34 -26.27 42.99
CA PRO A 727 13.46 -25.44 43.45
C PRO A 727 14.89 -25.88 43.01
N THR A 728 15.85 -25.08 43.48
CA THR A 728 17.20 -25.41 44.01
C THR A 728 18.47 -25.43 43.14
N ALA A 729 19.45 -24.72 43.71
CA ALA A 729 20.93 -24.84 43.66
C ALA A 729 21.69 -24.25 42.45
N ALA A 730 22.89 -23.67 42.58
CA ALA A 730 23.65 -22.98 43.63
C ALA A 730 25.00 -22.52 43.00
N ARG A 731 25.60 -21.43 43.53
CA ARG A 731 27.02 -20.99 43.47
C ARG A 731 27.56 -20.36 42.16
N THR A 732 27.88 -19.06 42.08
CA THR A 732 28.98 -18.19 42.62
C THR A 732 30.36 -18.30 41.95
N ALA A 733 30.85 -17.18 41.39
CA ALA A 733 32.17 -16.54 41.59
C ALA A 733 32.17 -15.17 40.86
N GLN A 734 31.94 -14.04 41.54
CA GLN A 734 32.89 -13.11 42.20
C GLN A 734 34.00 -12.49 41.31
N ALA A 735 33.95 -11.16 41.18
CA ALA A 735 35.09 -10.30 40.83
C ALA A 735 35.22 -9.19 41.90
N ILE A 736 36.46 -8.97 42.33
CA ILE A 736 36.92 -8.15 43.47
C ILE A 736 37.14 -6.70 43.02
N GLN A 737 36.74 -5.71 43.84
CA GLN A 737 37.33 -4.37 43.85
C GLN A 737 37.32 -3.74 45.27
N PRO A 738 38.23 -2.77 45.55
CA PRO A 738 38.85 -2.59 46.87
C PRO A 738 38.21 -1.52 47.78
N LEU A 739 38.50 -1.66 49.09
CA LEU A 739 38.06 -0.84 50.22
C LEU A 739 38.75 0.54 50.33
N PRO A 740 38.07 1.58 50.85
CA PRO A 740 38.68 2.74 51.49
C PRO A 740 38.77 2.59 53.04
N PRO A 741 39.60 3.40 53.72
CA PRO A 741 40.12 3.13 55.07
C PRO A 741 39.20 3.60 56.23
N PRO A 742 39.49 3.19 57.49
CA PRO A 742 38.54 3.24 58.59
C PRO A 742 38.64 4.53 59.41
N ASN A 743 37.51 4.95 60.00
CA ASN A 743 37.50 5.97 61.04
C ASN A 743 37.06 5.35 62.37
N ARG A 744 37.91 5.51 63.39
CA ARG A 744 37.71 5.10 64.78
C ARG A 744 36.77 6.07 65.49
N GLN A 745 35.95 5.57 66.41
CA GLN A 745 35.63 6.23 67.68
C GLN A 745 35.12 5.17 68.70
N ASP A 746 35.70 5.25 69.89
CA ASP A 746 35.64 4.34 71.07
C ASP A 746 34.34 4.48 71.91
N PRO A 747 34.24 3.98 73.17
CA PRO A 747 34.14 2.58 73.64
C PRO A 747 32.90 2.32 74.55
N ALA A 748 32.78 1.06 75.02
CA ALA A 748 31.74 0.43 75.85
C ALA A 748 31.65 0.97 77.33
N PRO A 749 30.77 0.44 78.23
CA PRO A 749 30.99 -0.89 78.84
C PRO A 749 29.74 -1.70 79.32
N ASP A 750 30.00 -3.00 79.59
CA ASP A 750 29.48 -3.87 80.66
C ASP A 750 27.97 -4.18 80.78
N ALA A 751 27.50 -5.35 81.25
CA ALA A 751 28.02 -6.66 81.70
C ALA A 751 26.74 -7.54 81.83
N THR A 752 26.70 -8.86 81.65
CA THR A 752 27.02 -10.01 82.53
C THR A 752 26.30 -11.20 81.83
N GLY A 753 26.71 -12.46 81.79
CA GLY A 753 27.40 -13.31 82.77
C GLY A 753 26.46 -14.43 83.23
N THR A 754 26.54 -15.62 82.62
CA THR A 754 26.16 -16.91 83.25
C THR A 754 26.97 -18.06 82.64
N THR A 755 27.99 -18.49 83.41
CA THR A 755 28.60 -19.83 83.64
C THR A 755 28.45 -20.92 82.57
N ALA A 756 29.45 -21.74 82.22
CA ALA A 756 30.73 -22.10 82.82
C ALA A 756 31.70 -22.61 81.73
#